data_AF-C7JGA9-F1
#
_entry.id   AF-C7JGA9-F1
#
_cell.length_a   1.000
_cell.length_b   1.000
_cell.length_c   1.000
_cell.angle_alpha   90.00
_cell.angle_beta   90.00
_cell.angle_gamma   90.00
#
_symmetry.space_group_name_H-M   'P 1'
#
loop_
_entity.id
_entity.type
_entity.pdbx_description
1 polymer ?
#
loop_
_entity_poly.entity_id
_entity_poly.type
_entity_poly.pdbx_seq_one_letter_code
_entity_poly.pdbx_strand_id
1 'polypeptide(L)'
;MSRQKLTGFSFVINIYEREKEMLYSSANCGSGKTHSMIQLISINKNFYNGKVFFVQPKKENLLESEIQFKAKGMTPHIIDEDHLTEEMTSVAKGLYSYILKRKIKKTDVLLVTHQSFLKHMVNMGNITNGYHVVFDEVPQESFGEFTLSLSTNKDILLKYIQTAPSKNQDFFVLKPIDRVQMNTCMTTEGEDEINDKLRKFFEKLLNEKHYTVEIRKDVWESFKKNKRNGRNNVSFITHFYMLPEIFDNFLNVHFLSAKFEESDIYHIFKELGVSFVEKELPKLQYKEHENITHTFIRYCMERDFSKTMRSYKCLNQKTIIQNILDISRLNMSPDDKQLLVLNKDMIDGDFKEYKLPQNSELISSYVHGLNGYKHIHNITFAASLNYRNTQADFLHDRFGLSYEDIDKSFLFSSTYQAICRTSIRDKHDDSHRLITVPDYRSAVYVQEVLGIPDSRVSSLENFMFLPEQKQSGGQTKTHKQTKELTELKRKTKNIIISECKAFKDFYLDDENRFRINLLNGISTYEVAEYIDFKEPEDILDFFENESKFTSNDKHAQGRLAWCCLLLSDRNEVDGKKFGANNNHGYTCLMFDKDSSETGEDLSFLDCASWFRKQGWSFFMYETYSGKGNFRVVLPLKHVTRISHT
;
A
#
# COMPACT_ATOMS: atom_id res chain seq x y z
N MET A 1 -14.35 -59.96 20.00
CA MET A 1 -13.60 -59.58 18.80
C MET A 1 -13.94 -58.15 18.41
N SER A 2 -12.89 -57.31 18.38
CA SER A 2 -12.75 -55.93 17.89
C SER A 2 -13.92 -54.94 17.98
N ARG A 3 -13.93 -54.14 19.06
CA ARG A 3 -14.37 -52.73 19.05
C ARG A 3 -13.29 -51.91 18.35
N GLN A 4 -13.61 -51.31 17.20
CA GLN A 4 -12.77 -50.28 16.59
C GLN A 4 -12.91 -48.97 17.37
N LYS A 5 -11.77 -48.39 17.72
CA LYS A 5 -11.60 -47.10 18.39
C LYS A 5 -12.04 -45.98 17.45
N LEU A 6 -13.06 -45.21 17.85
CA LEU A 6 -13.23 -43.82 17.42
C LEU A 6 -12.31 -42.98 18.31
N THR A 7 -11.27 -42.40 17.72
CA THR A 7 -10.31 -41.52 18.39
C THR A 7 -10.99 -40.23 18.82
N GLY A 8 -11.03 -40.02 20.14
CA GLY A 8 -11.51 -38.80 20.77
C GLY A 8 -10.55 -37.63 20.56
N PHE A 9 -11.12 -36.46 20.32
CA PHE A 9 -10.45 -35.16 20.40
C PHE A 9 -9.98 -34.93 21.84
N SER A 10 -8.66 -34.88 22.05
CA SER A 10 -8.04 -34.58 23.34
C SER A 10 -7.55 -33.13 23.35
N PHE A 11 -8.21 -32.28 24.13
CA PHE A 11 -7.69 -30.97 24.52
C PHE A 11 -6.76 -31.16 25.72
N VAL A 12 -5.45 -30.96 25.53
CA VAL A 12 -4.48 -30.83 26.63
C VAL A 12 -3.73 -29.52 26.41
N ILE A 13 -3.97 -28.56 27.30
CA ILE A 13 -3.29 -27.26 27.35
C ILE A 13 -2.03 -27.45 28.18
N ASN A 14 -0.86 -27.27 27.57
CA ASN A 14 0.39 -27.06 28.31
C ASN A 14 0.41 -25.61 28.82
N ILE A 15 0.60 -25.45 30.13
CA ILE A 15 0.67 -24.15 30.81
C ILE A 15 2.14 -23.87 31.08
N TYR A 16 2.86 -23.26 30.14
CA TYR A 16 4.05 -22.43 30.37
C TYR A 16 4.16 -21.51 29.14
N GLU A 17 4.17 -20.18 29.37
CA GLU A 17 4.16 -19.10 28.36
C GLU A 17 3.14 -19.32 27.22
N ARG A 18 1.87 -18.98 27.45
CA ARG A 18 0.83 -19.13 26.41
C ARG A 18 1.13 -18.24 25.21
N GLU A 19 1.73 -18.81 24.17
CA GLU A 19 1.40 -18.40 22.80
C GLU A 19 -0.11 -18.39 22.66
N LYS A 20 -0.66 -17.26 22.20
CA LYS A 20 -2.11 -17.13 22.05
C LYS A 20 -2.53 -17.91 20.82
N GLU A 21 -3.23 -19.03 21.01
CA GLU A 21 -3.72 -19.84 19.90
C GLU A 21 -5.06 -19.30 19.36
N MET A 22 -5.18 -19.16 18.04
CA MET A 22 -6.44 -18.83 17.36
C MET A 22 -6.70 -19.80 16.20
N LEU A 23 -7.96 -20.06 15.90
CA LEU A 23 -8.35 -21.02 14.86
C LEU A 23 -8.68 -20.30 13.56
N TYR A 24 -8.38 -20.94 12.43
CA TYR A 24 -8.90 -20.49 11.14
C TYR A 24 -9.30 -21.67 10.26
N SER A 25 -10.19 -21.44 9.31
CA SER A 25 -10.49 -22.37 8.23
C SER A 25 -10.40 -21.63 6.90
N SER A 26 -9.42 -22.00 6.09
CA SER A 26 -9.22 -21.44 4.76
C SER A 26 -9.88 -22.36 3.72
N ALA A 27 -10.82 -21.82 2.95
CA ALA A 27 -11.37 -22.54 1.81
C ALA A 27 -11.86 -21.56 0.75
N ASN A 28 -11.89 -22.01 -0.51
CA ASN A 28 -12.27 -21.20 -1.66
C ASN A 28 -13.61 -20.49 -1.46
N CYS A 29 -13.74 -19.31 -2.07
CA CYS A 29 -15.01 -18.58 -2.03
C CYS A 29 -16.09 -19.45 -2.69
N GLY A 30 -17.29 -19.46 -2.10
CA GLY A 30 -18.41 -20.28 -2.60
C GLY A 30 -18.44 -21.74 -2.13
N SER A 31 -17.35 -22.29 -1.59
CA SER A 31 -17.24 -23.69 -1.11
C SER A 31 -18.18 -24.08 0.05
N GLY A 32 -18.92 -23.13 0.63
CA GLY A 32 -19.88 -23.42 1.71
C GLY A 32 -19.28 -23.41 3.12
N LYS A 33 -18.24 -22.61 3.39
CA LYS A 33 -17.63 -22.43 4.72
C LYS A 33 -18.66 -22.12 5.81
N THR A 34 -19.45 -21.06 5.62
CA THR A 34 -20.50 -20.63 6.55
C THR A 34 -21.49 -21.76 6.82
N HIS A 35 -21.97 -22.44 5.77
CA HIS A 35 -22.89 -23.57 5.90
C HIS A 35 -22.28 -24.74 6.70
N SER A 36 -21.03 -25.09 6.40
CA SER A 36 -20.30 -26.15 7.10
C SER A 36 -20.12 -25.83 8.58
N MET A 37 -19.81 -24.58 8.91
CA MET A 37 -19.67 -24.15 10.30
C MET A 37 -21.01 -24.14 11.04
N ILE A 38 -22.09 -23.65 10.42
CA ILE A 38 -23.45 -23.72 11.00
C ILE A 38 -23.82 -25.18 11.31
N GLN A 39 -23.49 -26.10 10.40
CA GLN A 39 -23.69 -27.53 10.63
C GLN A 39 -22.83 -28.06 11.79
N LEU A 40 -21.55 -27.67 11.85
CA LEU A 40 -20.65 -28.08 12.93
C LEU A 40 -21.16 -27.62 14.30
N ILE A 41 -21.57 -26.35 14.42
CA ILE A 41 -22.15 -25.77 15.64
C ILE A 41 -23.42 -26.53 16.03
N SER A 42 -24.30 -26.79 15.07
CA SER A 42 -25.59 -27.45 15.32
C SER A 42 -25.45 -28.90 15.81
N ILE A 43 -24.52 -29.66 15.21
CA ILE A 43 -24.23 -31.05 15.63
C ILE A 43 -23.59 -31.07 17.03
N ASN A 44 -22.71 -30.11 17.30
CA ASN A 44 -21.97 -30.03 18.55
C ASN A 44 -22.60 -29.09 19.58
N LYS A 45 -23.93 -28.88 19.54
CA LYS A 45 -24.65 -27.97 20.46
C LYS A 45 -24.40 -28.24 21.95
N ASN A 46 -24.08 -29.48 22.33
CA ASN A 46 -23.74 -29.83 23.71
C ASN A 46 -22.35 -29.29 24.12
N PHE A 47 -21.39 -29.27 23.20
CA PHE A 47 -20.06 -28.71 23.42
C PHE A 47 -20.14 -27.19 23.57
N TYR A 48 -20.83 -26.53 22.64
CA TYR A 48 -20.98 -25.07 22.65
C TYR A 48 -21.93 -24.57 23.75
N ASN A 49 -22.90 -25.38 24.17
CA ASN A 49 -23.84 -25.11 25.26
C ASN A 49 -24.51 -23.71 25.18
N GLY A 50 -24.85 -23.29 23.97
CA GLY A 50 -25.49 -21.98 23.72
C GLY A 50 -24.58 -20.76 23.78
N LYS A 51 -23.27 -20.95 24.00
CA LYS A 51 -22.30 -19.86 24.19
C LYS A 51 -21.50 -19.59 22.92
N VAL A 52 -22.19 -19.22 21.85
CA VAL A 52 -21.57 -18.94 20.54
C VAL A 52 -21.98 -17.56 20.03
N PHE A 53 -20.98 -16.79 19.65
CA PHE A 53 -21.10 -15.57 18.87
C PHE A 53 -20.72 -15.88 17.44
N PHE A 54 -21.67 -15.78 16.53
CA PHE A 54 -21.47 -15.94 15.09
C PHE A 54 -21.50 -14.54 14.47
N VAL A 55 -20.33 -14.09 14.04
CA VAL A 55 -20.03 -12.70 13.72
C VAL A 55 -19.86 -12.60 12.21
N GLN A 56 -20.64 -11.76 11.54
CA GLN A 56 -20.60 -11.64 10.08
C GLN A 56 -20.51 -10.18 9.61
N PRO A 57 -20.13 -9.88 8.36
CA PRO A 57 -19.84 -8.51 7.95
C PRO A 57 -21.08 -7.62 7.87
N LYS A 58 -22.22 -8.16 7.42
CA LYS A 58 -23.45 -7.40 7.16
C LYS A 58 -24.71 -8.04 7.73
N LYS A 59 -25.75 -7.22 7.94
CA LYS A 59 -27.06 -7.64 8.45
C LYS A 59 -27.72 -8.70 7.56
N GLU A 60 -27.62 -8.58 6.23
CA GLU A 60 -28.21 -9.55 5.30
C GLU A 60 -27.61 -10.95 5.48
N ASN A 61 -26.31 -11.03 5.82
CA ASN A 61 -25.65 -12.30 6.10
C ASN A 61 -26.18 -12.95 7.38
N LEU A 62 -26.48 -12.14 8.40
CA LEU A 62 -27.09 -12.62 9.65
C LEU A 62 -28.46 -13.23 9.38
N LEU A 63 -29.29 -12.61 8.55
CA LEU A 63 -30.62 -13.12 8.18
C LEU A 63 -30.52 -14.46 7.43
N GLU A 64 -29.59 -14.59 6.47
CA GLU A 64 -29.35 -15.87 5.78
C GLU A 64 -28.90 -16.97 6.75
N SER A 65 -28.01 -16.65 7.69
CA SER A 65 -27.54 -17.59 8.71
C SER A 65 -28.64 -17.94 9.71
N GLU A 66 -29.51 -16.99 10.06
CA GLU A 66 -30.65 -17.20 10.95
C GLU A 66 -31.58 -18.29 10.41
N ILE A 67 -31.93 -18.21 9.12
CA ILE A 67 -32.76 -19.21 8.44
C ILE A 67 -32.07 -20.59 8.49
N GLN A 68 -30.76 -20.64 8.22
CA GLN A 68 -30.00 -21.89 8.25
C GLN A 68 -29.90 -22.52 9.64
N PHE A 69 -29.66 -21.71 10.68
CA PHE A 69 -29.66 -22.18 12.07
C PHE A 69 -31.03 -22.70 12.50
N LYS A 70 -32.11 -21.95 12.20
CA LYS A 70 -33.50 -22.39 12.49
C LYS A 70 -33.82 -23.72 11.81
N ALA A 71 -33.44 -23.90 10.55
CA ALA A 71 -33.61 -25.15 9.81
C ALA A 71 -32.86 -26.35 10.43
N LYS A 72 -31.85 -26.11 11.27
CA LYS A 72 -31.11 -27.14 12.03
C LYS A 72 -31.60 -27.30 13.48
N GLY A 73 -32.71 -26.67 13.85
CA GLY A 73 -33.27 -26.73 15.20
C GLY A 73 -32.48 -25.92 16.24
N MET A 74 -31.69 -24.94 15.80
CA MET A 74 -31.02 -23.97 16.66
C MET A 74 -31.91 -22.75 16.89
N THR A 75 -31.58 -21.95 17.89
CA THR A 75 -32.31 -20.74 18.29
C THR A 75 -31.39 -19.52 18.09
N PRO A 76 -31.31 -18.98 16.87
CA PRO A 76 -30.51 -17.79 16.61
C PRO A 76 -31.17 -16.54 17.20
N HIS A 77 -30.33 -15.59 17.60
CA HIS A 77 -30.72 -14.29 18.12
C HIS A 77 -29.93 -13.21 17.39
N ILE A 78 -30.61 -12.31 16.69
CA ILE A 78 -29.98 -11.15 16.06
C ILE A 78 -30.13 -9.96 17.02
N ILE A 79 -29.02 -9.25 17.25
CA ILE A 79 -29.04 -7.97 17.98
C ILE A 79 -28.33 -6.94 17.13
N ASP A 80 -29.10 -6.07 16.51
CA ASP A 80 -28.67 -4.91 15.76
C ASP A 80 -29.63 -3.74 16.02
N GLU A 81 -29.44 -2.61 15.33
CA GLU A 81 -30.25 -1.41 15.50
C GLU A 81 -31.73 -1.59 15.10
N ASP A 82 -32.03 -2.51 14.18
CA ASP A 82 -33.38 -2.72 13.65
C ASP A 82 -34.18 -3.72 14.50
N HIS A 83 -33.49 -4.53 15.30
CA HIS A 83 -34.08 -5.58 16.14
C HIS A 83 -34.09 -5.22 17.63
N LEU A 84 -33.93 -3.94 17.97
CA LEU A 84 -34.07 -3.45 19.34
C LEU A 84 -35.54 -3.42 19.78
N THR A 85 -35.83 -4.04 20.93
CA THR A 85 -37.15 -3.91 21.60
C THR A 85 -37.22 -2.59 22.38
N GLU A 86 -38.42 -2.14 22.78
CA GLU A 86 -38.61 -0.94 23.63
C GLU A 86 -37.75 -0.93 24.91
N GLU A 87 -37.48 -2.11 25.50
CA GLU A 87 -36.62 -2.23 26.69
C GLU A 87 -35.11 -2.09 26.38
N MET A 88 -34.71 -2.34 25.14
CA MET A 88 -33.33 -2.36 24.63
C MET A 88 -33.01 -1.06 23.90
N THR A 89 -32.86 0.02 24.65
CA THR A 89 -32.61 1.38 24.11
C THR A 89 -31.30 1.55 23.30
N SER A 90 -30.45 0.53 23.20
CA SER A 90 -29.26 0.51 22.33
C SER A 90 -28.77 -0.92 22.07
N VAL A 91 -28.00 -1.11 20.98
CA VAL A 91 -27.33 -2.39 20.64
C VAL A 91 -26.49 -2.90 21.81
N ALA A 92 -25.71 -2.02 22.44
CA ALA A 92 -24.90 -2.37 23.60
C ALA A 92 -25.75 -2.93 24.76
N LYS A 93 -26.89 -2.31 25.05
CA LYS A 93 -27.81 -2.74 26.12
C LYS A 93 -28.51 -4.05 25.78
N GLY A 94 -28.86 -4.25 24.50
CA GLY A 94 -29.41 -5.52 24.01
C GLY A 94 -28.42 -6.67 24.19
N LEU A 95 -27.17 -6.49 23.75
CA LEU A 95 -26.08 -7.45 23.91
C LEU A 95 -25.82 -7.79 25.39
N TYR A 96 -25.78 -6.77 26.26
CA TYR A 96 -25.60 -6.96 27.71
C TYR A 96 -26.76 -7.78 28.32
N SER A 97 -27.99 -7.47 27.92
CA SER A 97 -29.19 -8.16 28.39
C SER A 97 -29.21 -9.62 27.94
N TYR A 98 -28.77 -9.90 26.70
CA TYR A 98 -28.62 -11.27 26.20
C TYR A 98 -27.63 -12.08 27.03
N ILE A 99 -26.45 -11.54 27.30
CA ILE A 99 -25.37 -12.28 27.97
C ILE A 99 -25.69 -12.53 29.44
N LEU A 100 -26.26 -11.55 30.16
CA LEU A 100 -26.39 -11.61 31.61
C LEU A 100 -27.78 -11.96 32.13
N LYS A 101 -28.85 -11.55 31.44
CA LYS A 101 -30.22 -11.73 31.95
C LYS A 101 -30.90 -12.95 31.36
N ARG A 102 -30.47 -13.42 30.18
CA ARG A 102 -31.10 -14.55 29.51
C ARG A 102 -30.62 -15.87 30.11
N LYS A 103 -31.57 -16.80 30.33
CA LYS A 103 -31.24 -18.20 30.59
C LYS A 103 -30.86 -18.89 29.26
N ILE A 104 -29.56 -18.97 28.99
CA ILE A 104 -29.00 -19.57 27.77
C ILE A 104 -29.40 -21.04 27.66
N LYS A 105 -29.91 -21.43 26.49
CA LYS A 105 -30.17 -22.84 26.14
C LYS A 105 -29.06 -23.36 25.24
N LYS A 106 -28.85 -24.68 25.25
CA LYS A 106 -27.84 -25.36 24.41
C LYS A 106 -27.95 -25.06 22.90
N THR A 107 -29.15 -24.73 22.45
CA THR A 107 -29.47 -24.42 21.05
C THR A 107 -29.30 -22.94 20.71
N ASP A 108 -29.04 -22.08 21.68
CA ASP A 108 -28.94 -20.64 21.44
C ASP A 108 -27.66 -20.31 20.65
N VAL A 109 -27.75 -19.33 19.76
CA VAL A 109 -26.59 -18.72 19.09
C VAL A 109 -26.87 -17.23 18.89
N LEU A 110 -25.90 -16.38 19.18
CA LEU A 110 -26.04 -14.94 18.95
C LEU A 110 -25.38 -14.56 17.63
N LEU A 111 -26.12 -13.87 16.79
CA LEU A 111 -25.72 -13.36 15.49
C LEU A 111 -25.49 -11.85 15.59
N VAL A 112 -24.29 -11.38 15.25
CA VAL A 112 -23.91 -9.97 15.33
C VAL A 112 -23.04 -9.55 14.15
N THR A 113 -23.04 -8.26 13.83
CA THR A 113 -22.14 -7.75 12.80
C THR A 113 -20.70 -7.62 13.34
N HIS A 114 -19.70 -7.61 12.44
CA HIS A 114 -18.30 -7.32 12.78
C HIS A 114 -18.18 -6.00 13.57
N GLN A 115 -18.86 -4.96 13.08
CA GLN A 115 -18.84 -3.63 13.70
C GLN A 115 -19.46 -3.64 15.10
N SER A 116 -20.66 -4.24 15.27
CA SER A 116 -21.31 -4.32 16.57
C SER A 116 -20.48 -5.13 17.58
N PHE A 117 -19.85 -6.21 17.12
CA PHE A 117 -18.96 -7.02 17.95
C PHE A 117 -17.74 -6.19 18.42
N LEU A 118 -16.99 -5.60 17.50
CA LEU A 118 -15.76 -4.86 17.79
C LEU A 118 -16.00 -3.55 18.56
N LYS A 119 -17.16 -2.92 18.39
CA LYS A 119 -17.52 -1.69 19.13
C LYS A 119 -18.02 -1.98 20.54
N HIS A 120 -18.85 -3.01 20.71
CA HIS A 120 -19.57 -3.22 21.96
C HIS A 120 -19.11 -4.45 22.74
N MET A 121 -18.99 -5.61 22.08
CA MET A 121 -18.80 -6.88 22.78
C MET A 121 -17.41 -7.02 23.38
N VAL A 122 -16.38 -6.58 22.66
CA VAL A 122 -14.99 -6.66 23.14
C VAL A 122 -14.75 -5.85 24.42
N ASN A 123 -15.56 -4.81 24.65
CA ASN A 123 -15.47 -3.94 25.82
C ASN A 123 -16.31 -4.44 27.01
N MET A 124 -17.01 -5.58 26.89
CA MET A 124 -17.84 -6.12 27.96
C MET A 124 -17.05 -6.84 29.07
N GLY A 125 -15.75 -7.01 28.89
CA GLY A 125 -14.88 -7.59 29.93
C GLY A 125 -15.18 -9.06 30.20
N ASN A 126 -15.05 -9.48 31.46
CA ASN A 126 -15.09 -10.89 31.85
C ASN A 126 -16.46 -11.57 31.65
N ILE A 127 -17.53 -10.84 31.33
CA ILE A 127 -18.86 -11.44 31.16
C ILE A 127 -18.96 -12.29 29.90
N THR A 128 -18.06 -12.10 28.93
CA THR A 128 -17.95 -12.95 27.73
C THR A 128 -17.11 -14.20 27.96
N ASN A 129 -16.55 -14.39 29.17
CA ASN A 129 -15.73 -15.56 29.48
C ASN A 129 -16.53 -16.85 29.26
N GLY A 130 -15.94 -17.77 28.49
CA GLY A 130 -16.58 -19.04 28.15
C GLY A 130 -17.43 -19.01 26.88
N TYR A 131 -17.53 -17.89 26.17
CA TYR A 131 -18.13 -17.84 24.82
C TYR A 131 -17.11 -18.16 23.73
N HIS A 132 -17.55 -18.87 22.71
CA HIS A 132 -16.81 -19.09 21.47
C HIS A 132 -17.19 -18.00 20.46
N VAL A 133 -16.22 -17.50 19.71
CA VAL A 133 -16.45 -16.51 18.66
C VAL A 133 -16.06 -17.11 17.32
N VAL A 134 -16.96 -17.01 16.36
CA VAL A 134 -16.71 -17.40 14.98
C VAL A 134 -16.91 -16.18 14.09
N PHE A 135 -15.85 -15.74 13.42
CA PHE A 135 -15.90 -14.68 12.42
C PHE A 135 -16.09 -15.29 11.03
N ASP A 136 -17.12 -14.87 10.32
CA ASP A 136 -17.31 -15.12 8.90
C ASP A 136 -16.70 -13.95 8.13
N GLU A 137 -15.67 -14.23 7.35
CA GLU A 137 -14.70 -13.29 6.78
C GLU A 137 -13.84 -12.55 7.81
N VAL A 138 -12.76 -11.92 7.33
CA VAL A 138 -11.84 -11.15 8.18
C VAL A 138 -12.41 -9.76 8.47
N PRO A 139 -12.39 -9.27 9.73
CA PRO A 139 -12.76 -7.89 10.03
C PRO A 139 -11.76 -6.90 9.44
N GLN A 140 -12.24 -5.93 8.67
CA GLN A 140 -11.41 -4.92 8.01
C GLN A 140 -10.92 -3.80 8.94
N GLU A 141 -11.52 -3.65 10.13
CA GLU A 141 -11.08 -2.65 11.13
C GLU A 141 -9.84 -3.09 11.94
N SER A 142 -9.14 -4.15 11.51
CA SER A 142 -7.90 -4.63 12.12
C SER A 142 -6.73 -3.66 11.94
N PHE A 143 -6.73 -2.86 10.86
CA PHE A 143 -5.70 -1.88 10.55
C PHE A 143 -6.30 -0.64 9.88
N GLY A 144 -5.70 0.52 10.08
CA GLY A 144 -6.11 1.72 9.37
C GLY A 144 -5.20 2.93 9.58
N GLU A 145 -5.53 4.00 8.88
CA GLU A 145 -4.84 5.29 8.95
C GLU A 145 -5.81 6.40 9.38
N PHE A 146 -5.29 7.33 10.17
CA PHE A 146 -5.92 8.60 10.43
C PHE A 146 -5.01 9.74 9.95
N THR A 147 -5.56 10.58 9.07
CA THR A 147 -4.85 11.69 8.43
C THR A 147 -5.59 13.00 8.64
N LEU A 148 -4.91 14.00 9.18
CA LEU A 148 -5.39 15.37 9.32
C LEU A 148 -4.39 16.38 8.78
N SER A 149 -4.87 17.34 8.00
CA SER A 149 -4.08 18.51 7.62
C SER A 149 -4.37 19.64 8.60
N LEU A 150 -3.44 19.90 9.53
CA LEU A 150 -3.60 20.94 10.56
C LEU A 150 -2.52 22.01 10.42
N SER A 151 -2.88 23.18 9.91
CA SER A 151 -2.01 24.36 9.82
C SER A 151 -2.06 25.22 11.09
N THR A 152 -3.26 25.47 11.61
CA THR A 152 -3.51 26.39 12.72
C THR A 152 -3.84 25.69 14.04
N ASN A 153 -4.47 24.52 13.98
CA ASN A 153 -5.08 23.83 15.13
C ASN A 153 -4.26 22.65 15.66
N LYS A 154 -2.97 22.55 15.32
CA LYS A 154 -2.10 21.43 15.75
C LYS A 154 -2.01 21.29 17.28
N ASP A 155 -2.12 22.41 18.00
CA ASP A 155 -1.99 22.46 19.46
C ASP A 155 -3.11 21.67 20.15
N ILE A 156 -4.27 21.49 19.50
CA ILE A 156 -5.37 20.66 19.99
C ILE A 156 -4.88 19.22 20.18
N LEU A 157 -4.20 18.65 19.19
CA LEU A 157 -3.67 17.29 19.29
C LEU A 157 -2.52 17.20 20.30
N LEU A 158 -1.60 18.18 20.28
CA LEU A 158 -0.45 18.19 21.19
C LEU A 158 -0.84 18.31 22.66
N LYS A 159 -2.01 18.87 22.97
CA LYS A 159 -2.54 18.94 24.34
C LYS A 159 -2.96 17.57 24.88
N TYR A 160 -3.42 16.67 24.01
CA TYR A 160 -4.03 15.41 24.43
C TYR A 160 -3.13 14.18 24.24
N ILE A 161 -2.04 14.31 23.49
CA ILE A 161 -1.22 13.18 23.05
C ILE A 161 0.22 13.33 23.52
N GLN A 162 0.76 12.25 24.07
CA GLN A 162 2.19 12.07 24.30
C GLN A 162 2.71 10.87 23.51
N THR A 163 4.03 10.83 23.31
CA THR A 163 4.71 9.73 22.62
C THR A 163 5.43 8.82 23.61
N ALA A 164 5.33 7.52 23.39
CA ALA A 164 6.15 6.50 24.01
C ALA A 164 7.02 5.78 22.96
N PRO A 165 8.13 5.13 23.35
CA PRO A 165 8.90 4.29 22.44
C PRO A 165 8.05 3.16 21.84
N SER A 166 8.17 2.91 20.53
CA SER A 166 7.66 1.69 19.90
C SER A 166 8.72 0.59 19.93
N LYS A 167 8.29 -0.68 19.74
CA LYS A 167 9.19 -1.80 19.46
C LYS A 167 10.03 -1.55 18.20
N ASN A 168 9.46 -0.84 17.22
CA ASN A 168 10.20 -0.42 16.03
C ASN A 168 10.82 0.97 16.25
N GLN A 169 12.12 1.09 15.95
CA GLN A 169 12.89 2.29 16.24
C GLN A 169 12.51 3.51 15.39
N ASP A 170 11.83 3.35 14.26
CA ASP A 170 11.43 4.45 13.38
C ASP A 170 10.05 5.03 13.76
N PHE A 171 9.36 4.45 14.75
CA PHE A 171 8.02 4.85 15.18
C PHE A 171 7.95 5.28 16.66
N PHE A 172 6.94 6.10 16.97
CA PHE A 172 6.45 6.37 18.32
C PHE A 172 5.06 5.77 18.48
N VAL A 173 4.79 5.20 19.66
CA VAL A 173 3.42 4.88 20.08
C VAL A 173 2.78 6.13 20.66
N LEU A 174 1.58 6.47 20.21
CA LEU A 174 0.80 7.57 20.75
C LEU A 174 0.01 7.11 21.97
N LYS A 175 -0.01 7.94 23.00
CA LYS A 175 -0.69 7.69 24.27
C LYS A 175 -1.48 8.92 24.70
N PRO A 176 -2.65 8.75 25.35
CA PRO A 176 -3.37 9.87 25.94
C PRO A 176 -2.57 10.47 27.10
N ILE A 177 -2.56 11.81 27.21
CA ILE A 177 -2.01 12.53 28.38
C ILE A 177 -3.02 12.47 29.53
N ASP A 178 -4.25 12.93 29.27
CA ASP A 178 -5.36 12.94 30.22
C ASP A 178 -6.58 12.27 29.57
N ARG A 179 -6.85 11.04 30.03
CA ARG A 179 -7.98 10.24 29.55
C ARG A 179 -9.33 10.87 29.90
N VAL A 180 -9.44 11.55 31.04
CA VAL A 180 -10.70 12.17 31.46
C VAL A 180 -11.01 13.33 30.54
N GLN A 181 -10.02 14.22 30.33
CA GLN A 181 -10.20 15.37 29.45
C GLN A 181 -10.45 14.95 27.99
N MET A 182 -9.73 13.94 27.49
CA MET A 182 -9.96 13.43 26.13
C MET A 182 -11.37 12.84 25.98
N ASN A 183 -11.88 12.13 27.00
CA ASN A 183 -13.28 11.66 27.00
C ASN A 183 -14.30 12.80 26.99
N THR A 184 -14.00 13.97 27.59
CA THR A 184 -14.91 15.12 27.48
C THR A 184 -15.01 15.69 26.06
N CYS A 185 -14.03 15.41 25.19
CA CYS A 185 -14.07 15.74 23.77
C CYS A 185 -14.83 14.69 22.94
N MET A 186 -15.33 13.61 23.56
CA MET A 186 -16.13 12.57 22.90
C MET A 186 -17.63 12.88 23.05
N THR A 187 -18.06 14.06 22.61
CA THR A 187 -19.47 14.54 22.62
C THR A 187 -20.38 13.64 21.77
N THR A 188 -21.69 13.83 21.70
CA THR A 188 -22.53 13.05 20.75
C THR A 188 -22.16 13.41 19.32
N GLU A 189 -22.30 12.47 18.37
CA GLU A 189 -22.06 12.76 16.95
C GLU A 189 -23.01 13.87 16.47
N GLY A 190 -22.47 14.88 15.77
CA GLY A 190 -23.21 16.05 15.31
C GLY A 190 -23.28 17.22 16.30
N GLU A 191 -22.81 17.06 17.55
CA GLU A 191 -22.77 18.16 18.52
C GLU A 191 -21.57 19.10 18.31
N ASP A 192 -20.43 18.58 17.83
CA ASP A 192 -19.22 19.36 17.58
C ASP A 192 -18.44 18.77 16.39
N GLU A 193 -18.34 19.54 15.31
CA GLU A 193 -17.74 19.10 14.05
C GLU A 193 -16.23 18.78 14.17
N ILE A 194 -15.52 19.45 15.09
CA ILE A 194 -14.09 19.18 15.35
C ILE A 194 -13.96 17.86 16.09
N ASN A 195 -14.76 17.66 17.14
CA ASN A 195 -14.78 16.42 17.90
C ASN A 195 -15.19 15.24 17.02
N ASP A 196 -16.14 15.42 16.11
CA ASP A 196 -16.56 14.37 15.16
C ASP A 196 -15.42 13.91 14.25
N LYS A 197 -14.58 14.85 13.79
CA LYS A 197 -13.38 14.52 13.00
C LYS A 197 -12.31 13.79 13.84
N LEU A 198 -12.23 14.06 15.14
CA LEU A 198 -11.26 13.45 16.06
C LEU A 198 -11.75 12.16 16.72
N ARG A 199 -13.06 11.92 16.73
CA ARG A 199 -13.74 10.84 17.45
C ARG A 199 -13.11 9.48 17.18
N LYS A 200 -13.02 9.08 15.91
CA LYS A 200 -12.45 7.77 15.51
C LYS A 200 -11.01 7.59 15.98
N PHE A 201 -10.22 8.67 15.93
CA PHE A 201 -8.84 8.66 16.39
C PHE A 201 -8.77 8.52 17.93
N PHE A 202 -9.55 9.31 18.67
CA PHE A 202 -9.61 9.22 20.12
C PHE A 202 -10.17 7.89 20.62
N GLU A 203 -11.16 7.29 19.94
CA GLU A 203 -11.68 5.95 20.29
C GLU A 203 -10.58 4.89 20.30
N LYS A 204 -9.73 4.87 19.26
CA LYS A 204 -8.61 3.91 19.18
C LYS A 204 -7.51 4.25 20.18
N LEU A 205 -7.21 5.53 20.37
CA LEU A 205 -6.18 6.00 21.30
C LEU A 205 -6.53 5.74 22.77
N LEU A 206 -7.81 5.88 23.14
CA LEU A 206 -8.31 5.60 24.49
C LEU A 206 -8.40 4.09 24.78
N ASN A 207 -8.56 3.27 23.75
CA ASN A 207 -8.66 1.82 23.86
C ASN A 207 -7.31 1.11 23.68
N GLU A 208 -6.33 1.51 24.50
CA GLU A 208 -4.96 0.99 24.46
C GLU A 208 -4.84 -0.52 24.73
N LYS A 209 -5.88 -1.14 25.31
CA LYS A 209 -5.91 -2.59 25.53
C LYS A 209 -6.11 -3.34 24.21
N HIS A 210 -6.88 -2.78 23.28
CA HIS A 210 -7.31 -3.48 22.07
C HIS A 210 -6.69 -2.91 20.80
N TYR A 211 -6.07 -1.72 20.87
CA TYR A 211 -5.45 -1.07 19.73
C TYR A 211 -4.15 -0.40 20.12
N THR A 212 -3.21 -0.38 19.18
CA THR A 212 -2.04 0.48 19.22
C THR A 212 -2.15 1.53 18.13
N VAL A 213 -1.83 2.78 18.47
CA VAL A 213 -1.76 3.89 17.53
C VAL A 213 -0.30 4.35 17.44
N GLU A 214 0.25 4.40 16.24
CA GLU A 214 1.65 4.73 15.97
C GLU A 214 1.80 5.86 14.95
N ILE A 215 2.90 6.59 15.07
CA ILE A 215 3.32 7.64 14.13
C ILE A 215 4.81 7.47 13.84
N ARG A 216 5.24 7.72 12.60
CA ARG A 216 6.67 7.77 12.29
C ARG A 216 7.35 8.94 13.00
N LYS A 217 8.58 8.73 13.46
CA LYS A 217 9.34 9.76 14.20
C LYS A 217 9.56 11.03 13.37
N ASP A 218 9.90 10.89 12.09
CA ASP A 218 10.11 12.01 11.17
C ASP A 218 8.83 12.83 10.92
N VAL A 219 7.69 12.15 10.77
CA VAL A 219 6.36 12.78 10.64
C VAL A 219 6.00 13.53 11.92
N TRP A 220 6.18 12.92 13.09
CA TRP A 220 5.90 13.56 14.39
C TRP A 220 6.78 14.80 14.64
N GLU A 221 8.08 14.70 14.39
CA GLU A 221 9.00 15.83 14.56
C GLU A 221 8.69 16.97 13.59
N SER A 222 8.33 16.65 12.34
CA SER A 222 7.89 17.63 11.35
C SER A 222 6.58 18.31 11.78
N PHE A 223 5.63 17.54 12.31
CA PHE A 223 4.36 18.05 12.80
C PHE A 223 4.55 19.02 13.98
N LYS A 224 5.40 18.68 14.96
CA LYS A 224 5.75 19.58 16.08
C LYS A 224 6.38 20.89 15.60
N LYS A 225 7.33 20.81 14.66
CA LYS A 225 8.08 21.97 14.14
C LYS A 225 7.28 22.88 13.22
N ASN A 226 6.13 22.44 12.71
CA ASN A 226 5.33 23.23 11.77
C ASN A 226 4.90 24.58 12.38
N LYS A 227 5.15 25.71 11.70
CA LYS A 227 4.79 27.05 12.21
C LYS A 227 3.35 27.39 11.81
N ARG A 228 2.59 28.06 12.70
CA ARG A 228 1.16 28.43 12.52
C ARG A 228 0.82 29.13 11.18
N ASN A 229 1.80 29.75 10.50
CA ASN A 229 1.62 30.52 9.26
C ASN A 229 2.52 30.05 8.10
N GLY A 230 3.07 28.83 8.17
CA GLY A 230 3.85 28.29 7.05
C GLY A 230 2.95 27.87 5.90
N ARG A 231 3.33 28.17 4.65
CA ARG A 231 2.68 27.62 3.43
C ARG A 231 2.74 26.08 3.34
N ASN A 232 3.42 25.41 4.27
CA ASN A 232 3.57 23.96 4.32
C ASN A 232 2.56 23.36 5.30
N ASN A 233 1.42 22.90 4.79
CA ASN A 233 0.52 22.03 5.54
C ASN A 233 1.24 20.72 5.85
N VAL A 234 1.72 20.54 7.09
CA VAL A 234 2.24 19.24 7.54
C VAL A 234 1.04 18.37 7.92
N SER A 235 0.89 17.26 7.21
CA SER A 235 -0.15 16.28 7.50
C SER A 235 0.23 15.48 8.75
N PHE A 236 -0.67 15.44 9.72
CA PHE A 236 -0.62 14.52 10.85
C PHE A 236 -1.16 13.18 10.37
N ILE A 237 -0.26 12.20 10.22
CA ILE A 237 -0.60 10.87 9.71
C ILE A 237 -0.23 9.85 10.77
N THR A 238 -1.22 9.11 11.23
CA THR A 238 -1.07 8.04 12.23
C THR A 238 -1.69 6.77 11.72
N HIS A 239 -1.17 5.65 12.19
CA HIS A 239 -1.67 4.33 11.85
C HIS A 239 -2.13 3.66 13.12
N PHE A 240 -3.19 2.86 13.03
CA PHE A 240 -3.62 2.01 14.13
C PHE A 240 -3.70 0.57 13.68
N TYR A 241 -3.43 -0.34 14.61
CA TYR A 241 -3.63 -1.76 14.42
C TYR A 241 -4.24 -2.38 15.67
N MET A 242 -5.04 -3.41 15.46
CA MET A 242 -5.71 -4.20 16.48
C MET A 242 -4.69 -5.08 17.21
N LEU A 243 -4.87 -5.23 18.52
CA LEU A 243 -4.09 -6.11 19.37
C LEU A 243 -4.84 -7.41 19.62
N PRO A 244 -4.17 -8.58 19.65
CA PRO A 244 -4.80 -9.87 19.94
C PRO A 244 -5.64 -9.87 21.23
N GLU A 245 -5.24 -9.09 22.23
CA GLU A 245 -5.86 -8.91 23.55
C GLU A 245 -7.35 -8.54 23.49
N ILE A 246 -7.81 -7.99 22.37
CA ILE A 246 -9.23 -7.79 22.09
C ILE A 246 -10.07 -9.08 22.25
N PHE A 247 -9.42 -10.23 22.13
CA PHE A 247 -10.03 -11.55 22.24
C PHE A 247 -9.75 -12.29 23.56
N ASP A 248 -9.12 -11.67 24.57
CA ASP A 248 -8.71 -12.37 25.81
C ASP A 248 -9.88 -12.98 26.60
N ASN A 249 -11.05 -12.35 26.53
CA ASN A 249 -12.22 -12.75 27.32
C ASN A 249 -13.11 -13.75 26.58
N PHE A 250 -12.58 -14.47 25.59
CA PHE A 250 -13.30 -15.49 24.84
C PHE A 250 -12.59 -16.83 24.95
N LEU A 251 -13.36 -17.91 24.94
CA LEU A 251 -12.84 -19.26 25.11
C LEU A 251 -12.06 -19.72 23.87
N ASN A 252 -12.57 -19.39 22.67
CA ASN A 252 -11.92 -19.66 21.40
C ASN A 252 -12.34 -18.59 20.37
N VAL A 253 -11.45 -18.28 19.44
CA VAL A 253 -11.72 -17.45 18.26
C VAL A 253 -11.45 -18.27 17.01
N HIS A 254 -12.41 -18.28 16.07
CA HIS A 254 -12.30 -19.01 14.81
C HIS A 254 -12.64 -18.09 13.63
N PHE A 255 -11.67 -17.86 12.74
CA PHE A 255 -11.88 -17.12 11.49
C PHE A 255 -12.24 -18.06 10.32
N LEU A 256 -13.30 -17.73 9.59
CA LEU A 256 -13.70 -18.39 8.36
C LEU A 256 -13.46 -17.43 7.20
N SER A 257 -12.38 -17.57 6.45
CA SER A 257 -12.17 -16.70 5.29
C SER A 257 -11.50 -17.45 4.15
N ALA A 258 -11.71 -16.99 2.92
CA ALA A 258 -10.90 -17.49 1.82
C ALA A 258 -9.49 -16.91 1.95
N LYS A 259 -8.47 -17.75 1.87
CA LYS A 259 -7.06 -17.33 1.93
C LYS A 259 -6.76 -16.48 3.18
N PHE A 260 -7.20 -16.94 4.34
CA PHE A 260 -7.04 -16.20 5.61
C PHE A 260 -5.60 -15.77 5.89
N GLU A 261 -4.63 -16.58 5.47
CA GLU A 261 -3.20 -16.31 5.66
C GLU A 261 -2.68 -15.09 4.90
N GLU A 262 -3.39 -14.66 3.85
CA GLU A 262 -3.05 -13.45 3.09
C GLU A 262 -3.56 -12.18 3.80
N SER A 263 -4.38 -12.29 4.84
CA SER A 263 -5.06 -11.14 5.45
C SER A 263 -4.18 -10.34 6.41
N ASP A 264 -4.46 -9.04 6.55
CA ASP A 264 -3.72 -8.17 7.47
C ASP A 264 -3.77 -8.68 8.92
N ILE A 265 -4.91 -9.23 9.36
CA ILE A 265 -5.03 -9.75 10.73
C ILE A 265 -4.09 -10.93 10.96
N TYR A 266 -3.92 -11.82 9.97
CA TYR A 266 -3.02 -12.96 10.08
C TYR A 266 -1.58 -12.48 10.25
N HIS A 267 -1.12 -11.61 9.35
CA HIS A 267 0.24 -11.09 9.39
C HIS A 267 0.52 -10.26 10.66
N ILE A 268 -0.36 -9.34 11.01
CA ILE A 268 -0.21 -8.49 12.21
C ILE A 268 -0.20 -9.36 13.47
N PHE A 269 -1.13 -10.29 13.62
CA PHE A 269 -1.24 -11.08 14.84
C PHE A 269 -0.11 -12.10 14.98
N LYS A 270 0.34 -12.69 13.86
CA LYS A 270 1.51 -13.57 13.84
C LYS A 270 2.76 -12.84 14.31
N GLU A 271 3.00 -11.63 13.82
CA GLU A 271 4.10 -10.77 14.30
C GLU A 271 3.94 -10.36 15.78
N LEU A 272 2.72 -10.34 16.29
CA LEU A 272 2.41 -10.11 17.71
C LEU A 272 2.44 -11.39 18.57
N GLY A 273 2.84 -12.54 18.01
CA GLY A 273 3.02 -13.80 18.74
C GLY A 273 1.77 -14.68 18.85
N VAL A 274 0.79 -14.50 17.97
CA VAL A 274 -0.37 -15.40 17.85
C VAL A 274 -0.02 -16.60 16.99
N SER A 275 -0.32 -17.79 17.51
CA SER A 275 -0.20 -19.05 16.78
C SER A 275 -1.55 -19.39 16.14
N PHE A 276 -1.61 -19.40 14.81
CA PHE A 276 -2.82 -19.75 14.08
C PHE A 276 -2.85 -21.25 13.76
N VAL A 277 -3.97 -21.91 14.09
CA VAL A 277 -4.17 -23.33 13.83
C VAL A 277 -5.29 -23.52 12.82
N GLU A 278 -4.96 -24.10 11.67
CA GLU A 278 -5.94 -24.43 10.65
C GLU A 278 -6.86 -25.57 11.13
N LYS A 279 -8.15 -25.44 10.83
CA LYS A 279 -9.18 -26.45 11.07
C LYS A 279 -9.91 -26.75 9.76
N GLU A 280 -9.95 -28.02 9.40
CA GLU A 280 -10.74 -28.47 8.27
C GLU A 280 -12.24 -28.38 8.56
N LEU A 281 -13.01 -27.98 7.55
CA LEU A 281 -14.47 -27.99 7.60
C LEU A 281 -15.00 -29.28 6.94
N PRO A 282 -15.91 -30.03 7.60
CA PRO A 282 -16.24 -31.40 7.19
C PRO A 282 -17.10 -31.52 5.92
N LYS A 283 -17.63 -30.42 5.37
CA LYS A 283 -18.62 -30.44 4.28
C LYS A 283 -18.49 -29.31 3.26
N LEU A 284 -17.27 -29.09 2.79
CA LEU A 284 -17.05 -28.17 1.67
C LEU A 284 -17.63 -28.76 0.37
N GLN A 285 -18.24 -27.90 -0.46
CA GLN A 285 -18.85 -28.28 -1.73
C GLN A 285 -17.82 -28.65 -2.80
N TYR A 286 -16.63 -28.05 -2.70
CA TYR A 286 -15.46 -28.25 -3.55
C TYR A 286 -14.23 -27.68 -2.82
N LYS A 287 -13.05 -28.16 -3.22
CA LYS A 287 -11.75 -27.63 -2.77
C LYS A 287 -11.12 -26.69 -3.79
N GLU A 288 -11.38 -26.93 -5.07
CA GLU A 288 -10.88 -26.15 -6.21
C GLU A 288 -12.05 -25.80 -7.15
N HIS A 289 -11.87 -24.77 -7.98
CA HIS A 289 -12.86 -24.39 -8.98
C HIS A 289 -12.68 -25.26 -10.22
N GLU A 290 -13.51 -26.28 -10.41
CA GLU A 290 -13.43 -27.20 -11.56
C GLU A 290 -14.21 -26.67 -12.78
N ASN A 291 -15.14 -25.75 -12.55
CA ASN A 291 -16.08 -25.23 -13.54
C ASN A 291 -15.57 -23.98 -14.27
N ILE A 292 -14.28 -23.98 -14.60
CA ILE A 292 -13.58 -22.82 -15.15
C ILE A 292 -13.12 -23.02 -16.59
N THR A 293 -13.48 -24.10 -17.28
CA THR A 293 -12.97 -24.42 -18.63
C THR A 293 -13.31 -23.34 -19.65
N HIS A 294 -14.44 -22.64 -19.48
CA HIS A 294 -14.87 -21.55 -20.36
C HIS A 294 -14.74 -20.14 -19.75
N THR A 295 -13.85 -19.96 -18.78
CA THR A 295 -13.58 -18.67 -18.15
C THR A 295 -12.34 -17.99 -18.75
N PHE A 296 -12.46 -16.70 -19.07
CA PHE A 296 -11.42 -15.87 -19.66
C PHE A 296 -11.19 -14.60 -18.83
N ILE A 297 -9.94 -14.20 -18.68
CA ILE A 297 -9.53 -13.00 -17.94
C ILE A 297 -9.00 -11.96 -18.93
N ARG A 298 -9.38 -10.71 -18.69
CA ARG A 298 -8.96 -9.57 -19.48
C ARG A 298 -8.50 -8.46 -18.55
N TYR A 299 -7.35 -7.87 -18.84
CA TYR A 299 -6.86 -6.71 -18.09
C TYR A 299 -6.80 -5.47 -18.99
N CYS A 300 -7.12 -4.32 -18.44
CA CYS A 300 -7.17 -3.09 -19.22
C CYS A 300 -5.78 -2.47 -19.46
N MET A 301 -4.80 -2.72 -18.60
CA MET A 301 -3.47 -2.13 -18.74
C MET A 301 -2.38 -2.93 -18.02
N GLU A 302 -1.14 -2.83 -18.50
CA GLU A 302 0.03 -3.44 -17.86
C GLU A 302 0.42 -2.75 -16.56
N ARG A 303 0.09 -1.45 -16.42
CA ARG A 303 0.47 -0.63 -15.25
C ARG A 303 -0.56 -0.68 -14.11
N ASP A 304 -0.12 -0.43 -12.88
CA ASP A 304 -0.99 -0.51 -11.70
C ASP A 304 -2.14 0.51 -11.73
N PHE A 305 -3.35 0.03 -11.48
CA PHE A 305 -4.54 0.86 -11.40
C PHE A 305 -4.72 1.49 -10.02
N SER A 306 -4.83 2.82 -9.96
CA SER A 306 -5.03 3.56 -8.72
C SER A 306 -6.19 4.55 -8.79
N LYS A 307 -6.72 4.92 -7.62
CA LYS A 307 -7.82 5.89 -7.51
C LYS A 307 -7.49 7.25 -8.11
N THR A 308 -6.23 7.69 -8.01
CA THR A 308 -5.76 8.93 -8.64
C THR A 308 -5.72 8.78 -10.16
N MET A 309 -5.19 7.67 -10.65
CA MET A 309 -5.04 7.43 -12.09
C MET A 309 -6.39 7.28 -12.80
N ARG A 310 -7.43 6.80 -12.10
CA ARG A 310 -8.81 6.72 -12.56
C ARG A 310 -9.29 7.97 -13.33
N SER A 311 -8.92 9.15 -12.85
CA SER A 311 -9.35 10.45 -13.39
C SER A 311 -8.43 11.02 -14.46
N TYR A 312 -7.32 10.35 -14.80
CA TYR A 312 -6.41 10.83 -15.84
C TYR A 312 -7.05 10.70 -17.23
N LYS A 313 -6.85 11.72 -18.06
CA LYS A 313 -7.33 11.72 -19.44
C LYS A 313 -6.43 10.86 -20.33
N CYS A 314 -7.08 10.05 -21.15
CA CYS A 314 -6.49 9.28 -22.22
C CYS A 314 -6.38 10.11 -23.50
N LEU A 315 -5.72 9.57 -24.54
CA LEU A 315 -5.53 10.23 -25.83
C LEU A 315 -6.86 10.62 -26.49
N ASN A 316 -7.92 9.85 -26.23
CA ASN A 316 -9.29 10.10 -26.70
C ASN A 316 -10.10 11.09 -25.81
N GLN A 317 -9.43 11.82 -24.91
CA GLN A 317 -10.02 12.81 -23.99
C GLN A 317 -10.98 12.25 -22.93
N LYS A 318 -11.24 10.94 -22.92
CA LYS A 318 -11.98 10.27 -21.85
C LYS A 318 -11.05 9.97 -20.68
N THR A 319 -11.61 9.87 -19.48
CA THR A 319 -10.85 9.39 -18.33
C THR A 319 -10.52 7.91 -18.46
N ILE A 320 -9.46 7.45 -17.81
CA ILE A 320 -9.11 6.02 -17.77
C ILE A 320 -10.31 5.17 -17.35
N ILE A 321 -11.05 5.57 -16.31
CA ILE A 321 -12.22 4.81 -15.87
C ILE A 321 -13.32 4.76 -16.91
N GLN A 322 -13.59 5.86 -17.63
CA GLN A 322 -14.60 5.82 -18.68
C GLN A 322 -14.17 4.90 -19.82
N ASN A 323 -12.89 4.82 -20.16
CA ASN A 323 -12.40 3.84 -21.14
C ASN A 323 -12.56 2.40 -20.65
N ILE A 324 -12.24 2.11 -19.38
CA ILE A 324 -12.50 0.77 -18.78
C ILE A 324 -13.99 0.42 -18.93
N LEU A 325 -14.89 1.35 -18.61
CA LEU A 325 -16.34 1.14 -18.74
C LEU A 325 -16.74 0.91 -20.20
N ASP A 326 -16.27 1.74 -21.13
CA ASP A 326 -16.62 1.64 -22.54
C ASP A 326 -16.20 0.31 -23.18
N ILE A 327 -15.04 -0.22 -22.77
CA ILE A 327 -14.50 -1.48 -23.33
C ILE A 327 -14.90 -2.72 -22.51
N SER A 328 -15.49 -2.54 -21.32
CA SER A 328 -15.86 -3.65 -20.41
C SER A 328 -16.67 -4.76 -21.09
N ARG A 329 -17.55 -4.36 -22.02
CA ARG A 329 -18.45 -5.22 -22.78
C ARG A 329 -17.93 -5.63 -24.16
N LEU A 330 -16.67 -5.31 -24.49
CA LEU A 330 -16.08 -5.76 -25.75
C LEU A 330 -16.19 -7.30 -25.83
N ASN A 331 -16.59 -7.84 -26.98
CA ASN A 331 -16.79 -9.28 -27.19
C ASN A 331 -17.87 -9.94 -26.30
N MET A 332 -18.77 -9.16 -25.68
CA MET A 332 -20.02 -9.68 -25.08
C MET A 332 -21.19 -9.54 -26.05
N SER A 333 -22.19 -10.41 -25.93
CA SER A 333 -23.46 -10.21 -26.63
C SER A 333 -24.16 -8.94 -26.11
N PRO A 334 -24.92 -8.21 -26.96
CA PRO A 334 -25.74 -7.09 -26.49
C PRO A 334 -26.67 -7.44 -25.32
N ASP A 335 -27.19 -8.67 -25.31
CA ASP A 335 -28.16 -9.15 -24.30
C ASP A 335 -27.49 -9.66 -23.01
N ASP A 336 -26.17 -9.86 -23.01
CA ASP A 336 -25.47 -10.39 -21.85
C ASP A 336 -25.50 -9.39 -20.69
N LYS A 337 -25.77 -9.89 -19.48
CA LYS A 337 -25.60 -9.11 -18.27
C LYS A 337 -24.15 -9.16 -17.80
N GLN A 338 -23.71 -8.09 -17.14
CA GLN A 338 -22.46 -8.08 -16.38
C GLN A 338 -22.66 -7.52 -14.97
N LEU A 339 -21.87 -8.00 -14.02
CA LEU A 339 -21.66 -7.32 -12.76
C LEU A 339 -20.61 -6.22 -12.94
N LEU A 340 -20.82 -5.07 -12.31
CA LEU A 340 -19.89 -3.95 -12.34
C LEU A 340 -19.52 -3.54 -10.92
N VAL A 341 -18.21 -3.56 -10.62
CA VAL A 341 -17.67 -3.16 -9.32
C VAL A 341 -16.95 -1.83 -9.45
N LEU A 342 -17.41 -0.83 -8.71
CA LEU A 342 -16.82 0.51 -8.66
C LEU A 342 -16.46 0.89 -7.23
N ASN A 343 -15.57 1.87 -7.08
CA ASN A 343 -15.30 2.44 -5.75
C ASN A 343 -16.57 3.09 -5.17
N LYS A 344 -16.72 3.01 -3.84
CA LYS A 344 -17.88 3.57 -3.11
C LYS A 344 -18.09 5.07 -3.37
N ASP A 345 -17.03 5.87 -3.49
CA ASP A 345 -17.14 7.31 -3.81
C ASP A 345 -17.68 7.58 -5.22
N MET A 346 -17.60 6.59 -6.11
CA MET A 346 -18.33 6.66 -7.36
C MET A 346 -19.80 6.38 -7.04
N ILE A 347 -20.09 5.25 -6.36
CA ILE A 347 -21.45 4.76 -6.03
C ILE A 347 -22.35 5.79 -5.32
N ASP A 348 -21.80 6.45 -4.31
CA ASP A 348 -22.57 7.34 -3.43
C ASP A 348 -22.49 8.81 -3.86
N GLY A 349 -21.69 9.13 -4.89
CA GLY A 349 -21.53 10.49 -5.38
C GLY A 349 -22.60 10.92 -6.38
N ASP A 350 -22.65 12.22 -6.70
CA ASP A 350 -23.44 12.75 -7.83
C ASP A 350 -22.83 12.25 -9.16
N PHE A 351 -23.20 11.02 -9.54
CA PHE A 351 -22.72 10.23 -10.67
C PHE A 351 -22.96 10.79 -12.08
N LYS A 352 -23.20 12.09 -12.24
CA LYS A 352 -23.63 12.66 -13.52
C LYS A 352 -22.58 12.62 -14.62
N GLU A 353 -21.32 12.28 -14.32
CA GLU A 353 -20.21 12.39 -15.28
C GLU A 353 -19.84 11.09 -16.02
N TYR A 354 -20.15 9.89 -15.47
CA TYR A 354 -19.73 8.62 -16.09
C TYR A 354 -20.90 7.90 -16.76
N LYS A 355 -20.67 7.44 -17.99
CA LYS A 355 -21.65 6.62 -18.71
C LYS A 355 -21.44 5.16 -18.35
N LEU A 356 -22.39 4.58 -17.60
CA LEU A 356 -22.38 3.17 -17.28
C LEU A 356 -22.69 2.31 -18.52
N PRO A 357 -22.07 1.14 -18.67
CA PRO A 357 -22.37 0.23 -19.78
C PRO A 357 -23.78 -0.33 -19.63
N GLN A 358 -24.47 -0.56 -20.76
CA GLN A 358 -25.80 -1.19 -20.76
C GLN A 358 -25.75 -2.59 -20.13
N ASN A 359 -26.89 -3.06 -19.62
CA ASN A 359 -27.04 -4.39 -19.01
C ASN A 359 -25.98 -4.68 -17.92
N SER A 360 -25.61 -3.65 -17.14
CA SER A 360 -24.68 -3.77 -16.01
C SER A 360 -25.43 -3.65 -14.69
N GLU A 361 -25.15 -4.55 -13.77
CA GLU A 361 -25.65 -4.50 -12.40
C GLU A 361 -24.52 -4.09 -11.46
N LEU A 362 -24.70 -2.93 -10.82
CA LEU A 362 -23.72 -2.39 -9.89
C LEU A 362 -23.73 -3.21 -8.60
N ILE A 363 -22.55 -3.67 -8.21
CA ILE A 363 -22.34 -4.31 -6.92
C ILE A 363 -21.24 -3.56 -6.17
N SER A 364 -21.35 -3.54 -4.84
CA SER A 364 -20.27 -3.00 -4.01
C SER A 364 -19.02 -3.90 -4.13
N SER A 365 -17.83 -3.33 -3.97
CA SER A 365 -16.61 -4.12 -3.80
C SER A 365 -16.63 -4.98 -2.52
N TYR A 366 -17.46 -4.58 -1.53
CA TYR A 366 -17.59 -5.25 -0.24
C TYR A 366 -18.86 -6.10 -0.18
N VAL A 367 -19.08 -6.96 -1.17
CA VAL A 367 -20.26 -7.82 -1.20
C VAL A 367 -19.91 -9.15 -0.54
N HIS A 368 -20.26 -9.26 0.74
CA HIS A 368 -20.21 -10.50 1.51
C HIS A 368 -21.52 -11.28 1.38
N GLY A 369 -21.45 -12.62 1.38
CA GLY A 369 -22.54 -13.61 1.39
C GLY A 369 -23.57 -13.65 0.24
N LEU A 370 -23.97 -12.55 -0.41
CA LEU A 370 -25.10 -12.53 -1.36
C LEU A 370 -25.01 -13.60 -2.48
N ASN A 371 -26.04 -14.45 -2.58
CA ASN A 371 -26.21 -15.46 -3.63
C ASN A 371 -26.97 -14.94 -4.87
N GLY A 372 -27.43 -13.69 -4.86
CA GLY A 372 -28.36 -13.16 -5.87
C GLY A 372 -27.82 -13.11 -7.30
N TYR A 373 -26.50 -13.08 -7.47
CA TYR A 373 -25.85 -12.81 -8.76
C TYR A 373 -25.31 -14.05 -9.49
N LYS A 374 -25.57 -15.26 -8.98
CA LYS A 374 -25.08 -16.52 -9.59
C LYS A 374 -25.55 -16.73 -11.03
N HIS A 375 -26.64 -16.10 -11.43
CA HIS A 375 -27.19 -16.19 -12.78
C HIS A 375 -26.48 -15.25 -13.79
N ILE A 376 -25.52 -14.43 -13.34
CA ILE A 376 -24.76 -13.51 -14.19
C ILE A 376 -23.35 -14.08 -14.41
N HIS A 377 -22.91 -14.15 -15.65
CA HIS A 377 -21.64 -14.80 -16.04
C HIS A 377 -20.44 -13.84 -16.06
N ASN A 378 -20.68 -12.60 -16.50
CA ASN A 378 -19.63 -11.64 -16.75
C ASN A 378 -19.46 -10.66 -15.60
N ILE A 379 -18.22 -10.20 -15.38
CA ILE A 379 -17.92 -9.20 -14.35
C ILE A 379 -16.82 -8.26 -14.81
N THR A 380 -16.99 -6.98 -14.51
CA THR A 380 -15.96 -5.96 -14.63
C THR A 380 -15.65 -5.39 -13.25
N PHE A 381 -14.43 -5.63 -12.77
CA PHE A 381 -13.90 -5.03 -11.56
C PHE A 381 -13.12 -3.77 -11.92
N ALA A 382 -13.68 -2.59 -11.65
CA ALA A 382 -13.06 -1.29 -11.97
C ALA A 382 -12.89 -0.42 -10.71
N ALA A 383 -12.81 -1.05 -9.54
CA ALA A 383 -12.50 -0.38 -8.28
C ALA A 383 -10.99 -0.41 -8.00
N SER A 384 -10.43 0.70 -7.55
CA SER A 384 -9.08 0.73 -6.97
C SER A 384 -9.19 0.65 -5.45
N LEU A 385 -8.84 -0.50 -4.87
CA LEU A 385 -8.86 -0.70 -3.42
C LEU A 385 -7.49 -0.65 -2.76
N ASN A 386 -6.44 -0.29 -3.50
CA ASN A 386 -5.08 -0.19 -2.96
C ASN A 386 -5.02 0.60 -1.66
N TYR A 387 -4.18 0.14 -0.74
CA TYR A 387 -3.74 0.94 0.38
C TYR A 387 -3.10 2.25 -0.10
N ARG A 388 -3.23 3.32 0.69
CA ARG A 388 -2.44 4.53 0.46
C ARG A 388 -0.97 4.18 0.62
N ASN A 389 -0.08 4.86 -0.11
CA ASN A 389 1.36 4.65 0.02
C ASN A 389 1.81 4.74 1.47
N THR A 390 1.29 5.67 2.26
CA THR A 390 1.58 5.81 3.70
C THR A 390 1.18 4.58 4.52
N GLN A 391 0.04 3.96 4.21
CA GLN A 391 -0.40 2.72 4.85
C GLN A 391 0.45 1.52 4.43
N ALA A 392 0.73 1.37 3.13
CA ALA A 392 1.56 0.29 2.63
C ALA A 392 2.99 0.40 3.17
N ASP A 393 3.55 1.62 3.19
CA ASP A 393 4.83 1.95 3.80
C ASP A 393 4.84 1.57 5.29
N PHE A 394 3.77 1.87 6.02
CA PHE A 394 3.65 1.47 7.42
C PHE A 394 3.66 -0.05 7.59
N LEU A 395 2.84 -0.79 6.85
CA LEU A 395 2.79 -2.25 6.94
C LEU A 395 4.14 -2.90 6.59
N HIS A 396 4.81 -2.40 5.56
CA HIS A 396 6.15 -2.83 5.18
C HIS A 396 7.18 -2.52 6.27
N ASP A 397 7.28 -1.26 6.71
CA ASP A 397 8.33 -0.83 7.63
C ASP A 397 8.10 -1.36 9.06
N ARG A 398 6.84 -1.55 9.48
CA ARG A 398 6.47 -1.97 10.84
C ARG A 398 6.35 -3.48 10.99
N PHE A 399 5.82 -4.18 10.00
CA PHE A 399 5.50 -5.61 10.09
C PHE A 399 6.27 -6.45 9.04
N GLY A 400 7.07 -5.83 8.17
CA GLY A 400 7.90 -6.54 7.20
C GLY A 400 7.14 -7.14 6.02
N LEU A 401 5.89 -6.73 5.78
CA LEU A 401 5.11 -7.24 4.65
C LEU A 401 5.68 -6.73 3.33
N SER A 402 5.70 -7.60 2.32
CA SER A 402 5.98 -7.17 0.95
C SER A 402 4.79 -6.37 0.39
N TYR A 403 5.02 -5.51 -0.61
CA TYR A 403 3.91 -4.81 -1.30
C TYR A 403 2.93 -5.77 -1.95
N GLU A 404 3.44 -6.93 -2.41
CA GLU A 404 2.60 -7.98 -2.97
C GLU A 404 1.65 -8.57 -1.92
N ASP A 405 2.14 -8.86 -0.71
CA ASP A 405 1.30 -9.35 0.39
C ASP A 405 0.26 -8.30 0.82
N ILE A 406 0.65 -7.01 0.80
CA ILE A 406 -0.26 -5.89 1.09
C ILE A 406 -1.38 -5.78 0.03
N ASP A 407 -1.06 -6.01 -1.25
CA ASP A 407 -2.07 -6.05 -2.30
C ASP A 407 -2.98 -7.29 -2.17
N LYS A 408 -2.39 -8.45 -1.81
CA LYS A 408 -3.11 -9.70 -1.53
C LYS A 408 -4.14 -9.55 -0.41
N SER A 409 -3.73 -8.88 0.68
CA SER A 409 -4.55 -8.77 1.89
C SER A 409 -5.88 -8.05 1.69
N PHE A 410 -5.96 -7.17 0.69
CA PHE A 410 -7.14 -6.34 0.50
C PHE A 410 -7.64 -6.24 -0.94
N LEU A 411 -6.83 -5.72 -1.88
CA LEU A 411 -7.26 -5.50 -3.26
C LEU A 411 -7.62 -6.83 -3.92
N PHE A 412 -6.67 -7.75 -3.94
CA PHE A 412 -6.80 -9.00 -4.67
C PHE A 412 -7.83 -9.94 -4.05
N SER A 413 -7.87 -10.04 -2.71
CA SER A 413 -8.93 -10.78 -2.00
C SER A 413 -10.32 -10.24 -2.33
N SER A 414 -10.48 -8.90 -2.38
CA SER A 414 -11.75 -8.28 -2.77
C SER A 414 -12.13 -8.55 -4.23
N THR A 415 -11.15 -8.52 -5.15
CA THR A 415 -11.36 -8.85 -6.57
C THR A 415 -11.81 -10.30 -6.73
N TYR A 416 -11.11 -11.24 -6.09
CA TYR A 416 -11.47 -12.66 -6.11
C TYR A 416 -12.87 -12.92 -5.53
N GLN A 417 -13.19 -12.30 -4.38
CA GLN A 417 -14.52 -12.43 -3.77
C GLN A 417 -15.64 -11.89 -4.66
N ALA A 418 -15.40 -10.77 -5.36
CA ALA A 418 -16.37 -10.19 -6.29
C ALA A 418 -16.60 -11.09 -7.51
N ILE A 419 -15.55 -11.65 -8.09
CA ILE A 419 -15.64 -12.61 -9.20
C ILE A 419 -16.45 -13.83 -8.80
N CYS A 420 -16.23 -14.34 -7.58
CA CYS A 420 -16.98 -15.47 -7.01
C CYS A 420 -18.44 -15.15 -6.69
N ARG A 421 -18.99 -13.99 -7.08
CA ARG A 421 -20.44 -13.69 -7.07
C ARG A 421 -21.16 -14.09 -8.35
N THR A 422 -20.41 -14.21 -9.44
CA THR A 422 -20.93 -14.66 -10.74
C THR A 422 -21.30 -16.14 -10.69
N SER A 423 -21.77 -16.66 -11.82
CA SER A 423 -21.99 -18.09 -12.06
C SER A 423 -20.82 -19.00 -11.72
N ILE A 424 -19.58 -18.51 -11.63
CA ILE A 424 -18.43 -19.33 -11.18
C ILE A 424 -18.67 -19.96 -9.81
N ARG A 425 -19.52 -19.35 -8.97
CA ARG A 425 -19.89 -19.88 -7.65
C ARG A 425 -20.67 -21.19 -7.71
N ASP A 426 -21.39 -21.43 -8.81
CA ASP A 426 -22.13 -22.66 -9.05
C ASP A 426 -21.21 -23.68 -9.73
N LYS A 427 -20.76 -24.68 -8.97
CA LYS A 427 -19.84 -25.72 -9.44
C LYS A 427 -20.37 -26.53 -10.63
N HIS A 428 -21.66 -26.45 -10.95
CA HIS A 428 -22.27 -27.17 -12.06
C HIS A 428 -22.45 -26.29 -13.30
N ASP A 429 -22.23 -24.98 -13.19
CA ASP A 429 -22.25 -24.04 -14.29
C ASP A 429 -20.82 -23.89 -14.81
N ASP A 430 -20.55 -24.21 -16.08
CA ASP A 430 -19.27 -23.94 -16.78
C ASP A 430 -19.53 -23.09 -18.04
N SER A 431 -20.48 -22.15 -17.93
CA SER A 431 -20.82 -21.24 -19.01
C SER A 431 -19.63 -20.36 -19.40
N HIS A 432 -19.70 -19.77 -20.59
CA HIS A 432 -18.72 -18.78 -21.02
C HIS A 432 -18.72 -17.57 -20.06
N ARG A 433 -17.53 -17.19 -19.56
CA ARG A 433 -17.35 -16.06 -18.64
C ARG A 433 -16.23 -15.15 -19.08
N LEU A 434 -16.51 -13.86 -19.02
CA LEU A 434 -15.52 -12.81 -19.20
C LEU A 434 -15.33 -12.05 -17.89
N ILE A 435 -14.14 -12.16 -17.34
CA ILE A 435 -13.67 -11.41 -16.17
C ILE A 435 -12.80 -10.26 -16.69
N THR A 436 -13.22 -9.03 -16.45
CA THR A 436 -12.40 -7.83 -16.74
C THR A 436 -11.87 -7.25 -15.43
N VAL A 437 -10.57 -7.07 -15.33
CA VAL A 437 -9.87 -6.44 -14.21
C VAL A 437 -9.09 -5.22 -14.70
N PRO A 438 -8.73 -4.27 -13.82
CA PRO A 438 -8.23 -3.00 -14.30
C PRO A 438 -6.76 -3.09 -14.72
N ASP A 439 -5.94 -3.93 -14.06
CA ASP A 439 -4.50 -4.03 -14.29
C ASP A 439 -4.00 -5.49 -14.38
N TYR A 440 -2.78 -5.66 -14.88
CA TYR A 440 -2.15 -6.97 -15.10
C TYR A 440 -1.95 -7.77 -13.81
N ARG A 441 -1.48 -7.14 -12.73
CA ARG A 441 -1.28 -7.83 -11.43
C ARG A 441 -2.57 -8.42 -10.87
N SER A 442 -3.71 -7.73 -11.03
CA SER A 442 -5.01 -8.27 -10.65
C SER A 442 -5.39 -9.48 -11.51
N ALA A 443 -5.05 -9.48 -12.80
CA ALA A 443 -5.31 -10.60 -13.69
C ALA A 443 -4.48 -11.82 -13.30
N VAL A 444 -3.19 -11.64 -13.05
CA VAL A 444 -2.27 -12.71 -12.63
C VAL A 444 -2.74 -13.34 -11.31
N TYR A 445 -3.10 -12.53 -10.32
CA TYR A 445 -3.59 -13.07 -9.05
C TYR A 445 -4.87 -13.89 -9.24
N VAL A 446 -5.87 -13.35 -9.96
CA VAL A 446 -7.14 -14.03 -10.20
C VAL A 446 -6.91 -15.32 -11.00
N GLN A 447 -6.03 -15.27 -11.99
CA GLN A 447 -5.65 -16.41 -12.80
C GLN A 447 -5.07 -17.52 -11.91
N GLU A 448 -4.09 -17.19 -11.06
CA GLU A 448 -3.44 -18.14 -10.15
C GLU A 448 -4.45 -18.75 -9.17
N VAL A 449 -5.25 -17.92 -8.51
CA VAL A 449 -6.20 -18.38 -7.49
C VAL A 449 -7.35 -19.20 -8.07
N LEU A 450 -7.76 -18.94 -9.32
CA LEU A 450 -8.77 -19.74 -10.00
C LEU A 450 -8.19 -20.97 -10.71
N GLY A 451 -6.89 -21.00 -11.03
CA GLY A 451 -6.27 -22.05 -11.83
C GLY A 451 -6.53 -21.91 -13.33
N ILE A 452 -6.64 -20.68 -13.83
CA ILE A 452 -6.88 -20.41 -15.26
C ILE A 452 -5.54 -20.44 -16.03
N PRO A 453 -5.43 -21.12 -17.19
CA PRO A 453 -4.24 -21.11 -18.03
C PRO A 453 -3.91 -19.72 -18.60
N ASP A 454 -2.61 -19.42 -18.76
CA ASP A 454 -2.10 -18.16 -19.34
C ASP A 454 -2.75 -17.82 -20.68
N SER A 455 -3.00 -18.84 -21.52
CA SER A 455 -3.59 -18.67 -22.86
C SER A 455 -5.00 -18.08 -22.86
N ARG A 456 -5.63 -17.95 -21.68
CA ARG A 456 -6.97 -17.37 -21.49
C ARG A 456 -6.93 -16.03 -20.75
N VAL A 457 -5.75 -15.47 -20.55
CA VAL A 457 -5.52 -14.11 -20.07
C VAL A 457 -5.13 -13.23 -21.26
N SER A 458 -5.76 -12.06 -21.40
CA SER A 458 -5.50 -11.18 -22.55
C SER A 458 -5.55 -9.70 -22.19
N SER A 459 -4.74 -8.90 -22.89
CA SER A 459 -4.70 -7.45 -22.74
C SER A 459 -5.78 -6.75 -23.56
N LEU A 460 -6.40 -5.73 -22.96
CA LEU A 460 -7.24 -4.75 -23.63
C LEU A 460 -6.57 -3.37 -23.75
N GLU A 461 -5.27 -3.26 -23.45
CA GLU A 461 -4.55 -1.97 -23.42
C GLU A 461 -4.63 -1.19 -24.74
N ASN A 462 -4.63 -1.89 -25.87
CA ASN A 462 -4.77 -1.29 -27.19
C ASN A 462 -6.10 -0.53 -27.39
N PHE A 463 -7.14 -0.85 -26.60
CA PHE A 463 -8.43 -0.16 -26.63
C PHE A 463 -8.56 0.94 -25.57
N MET A 464 -7.56 1.09 -24.68
CA MET A 464 -7.60 2.03 -23.57
C MET A 464 -7.14 3.45 -23.93
N PHE A 465 -6.50 3.64 -25.09
CA PHE A 465 -5.95 4.94 -25.51
C PHE A 465 -5.04 5.57 -24.44
N LEU A 466 -4.29 4.75 -23.70
CA LEU A 466 -3.47 5.25 -22.59
C LEU A 466 -2.44 6.26 -23.11
N PRO A 467 -2.19 7.34 -22.36
CA PRO A 467 -1.06 8.20 -22.67
C PRO A 467 0.24 7.41 -22.48
N GLU A 468 1.29 7.81 -23.21
CA GLU A 468 2.64 7.36 -22.93
C GLU A 468 2.90 7.49 -21.43
N GLN A 469 3.43 6.42 -20.85
CA GLN A 469 3.83 6.46 -19.46
C GLN A 469 4.91 7.53 -19.38
N LYS A 470 4.57 8.69 -18.79
CA LYS A 470 5.60 9.66 -18.40
C LYS A 470 6.57 8.88 -17.53
N GLN A 471 7.76 8.60 -18.05
CA GLN A 471 8.87 8.19 -17.22
C GLN A 471 9.03 9.36 -16.26
N SER A 472 8.55 9.19 -15.03
CA SER A 472 8.93 10.11 -13.98
C SER A 472 10.45 10.10 -13.99
N GLY A 473 11.09 11.26 -14.16
CA GLY A 473 12.54 11.38 -13.94
C GLY A 473 12.97 10.94 -12.53
N GLY A 474 12.02 10.63 -11.64
CA GLY A 474 12.25 9.79 -10.48
C GLY A 474 12.20 8.31 -10.85
N GLN A 475 13.33 7.62 -10.65
CA GLN A 475 13.45 6.15 -10.72
C GLN A 475 12.17 5.44 -10.27
N THR A 476 11.66 4.56 -11.13
CA THR A 476 10.73 3.49 -10.76
C THR A 476 11.31 2.81 -9.52
N LYS A 477 10.62 2.91 -8.38
CA LYS A 477 11.04 2.31 -7.12
C LYS A 477 10.86 0.78 -7.18
N THR A 478 11.66 0.09 -7.99
CA THR A 478 11.80 -1.37 -7.95
C THR A 478 12.63 -1.83 -6.75
N HIS A 479 13.37 -0.91 -6.12
CA HIS A 479 13.75 -1.01 -4.72
C HIS A 479 13.48 0.34 -4.07
N LYS A 480 12.63 0.39 -3.04
CA LYS A 480 12.60 1.53 -2.13
C LYS A 480 14.03 1.76 -1.65
N GLN A 481 14.58 2.94 -1.94
CA GLN A 481 15.92 3.35 -1.52
C GLN A 481 16.10 3.01 -0.04
N THR A 482 17.09 2.16 0.27
CA THR A 482 17.45 1.85 1.64
C THR A 482 17.91 3.12 2.35
N LYS A 483 17.67 3.20 3.66
CA LYS A 483 18.12 4.30 4.54
C LYS A 483 19.62 4.60 4.34
N GLU A 484 20.41 3.55 4.10
CA GLU A 484 21.83 3.62 3.77
C GLU A 484 22.11 4.39 2.46
N LEU A 485 21.32 4.18 1.41
CA LEU A 485 21.47 4.88 0.14
C LEU A 485 21.13 6.38 0.28
N THR A 486 20.10 6.71 1.08
CA THR A 486 19.73 8.10 1.36
C THR A 486 20.78 8.81 2.20
N GLU A 487 21.34 8.13 3.22
CA GLU A 487 22.45 8.65 4.03
C GLU A 487 23.73 8.84 3.21
N LEU A 488 24.05 7.89 2.33
CA LEU A 488 25.19 7.98 1.41
C LEU A 488 25.05 9.20 0.49
N LYS A 489 23.89 9.38 -0.16
CA LYS A 489 23.60 10.57 -0.99
C LYS A 489 23.77 11.88 -0.22
N ARG A 490 23.25 11.94 1.01
CA ARG A 490 23.39 13.14 1.86
C ARG A 490 24.85 13.41 2.24
N LYS A 491 25.63 12.36 2.51
CA LYS A 491 27.06 12.47 2.86
C LYS A 491 27.88 12.91 1.65
N THR A 492 27.62 12.33 0.48
CA THR A 492 28.23 12.71 -0.80
C THR A 492 27.90 14.16 -1.16
N LYS A 493 26.64 14.59 -1.03
CA LYS A 493 26.23 16.00 -1.22
C LYS A 493 27.04 16.97 -0.35
N ASN A 494 27.19 16.67 0.95
CA ASN A 494 27.94 17.55 1.84
C ASN A 494 29.43 17.64 1.50
N ILE A 495 30.02 16.55 1.01
CA ILE A 495 31.42 16.53 0.56
C ILE A 495 31.58 17.39 -0.70
N ILE A 496 30.67 17.25 -1.68
CA ILE A 496 30.67 18.06 -2.89
C ILE A 496 30.65 19.54 -2.52
N ILE A 497 29.69 19.98 -1.69
CA ILE A 497 29.59 21.37 -1.22
C ILE A 497 30.89 21.84 -0.56
N SER A 498 31.55 20.99 0.22
CA SER A 498 32.81 21.35 0.89
C SER A 498 33.98 21.51 -0.08
N GLU A 499 34.09 20.66 -1.09
CA GLU A 499 35.09 20.77 -2.15
C GLU A 499 34.82 22.00 -3.03
N CYS A 500 33.56 22.30 -3.33
CA CYS A 500 33.16 23.53 -4.04
C CYS A 500 33.65 24.79 -3.33
N LYS A 501 33.56 24.82 -2.00
CA LYS A 501 33.98 25.98 -1.19
C LYS A 501 35.50 26.14 -1.09
N ALA A 502 36.28 25.12 -1.43
CA ALA A 502 37.74 25.15 -1.37
C ALA A 502 38.39 25.78 -2.62
N PHE A 503 37.62 26.05 -3.69
CA PHE A 503 38.13 26.71 -4.90
C PHE A 503 38.43 28.19 -4.65
N LYS A 504 39.71 28.58 -4.75
CA LYS A 504 40.15 29.98 -4.51
C LYS A 504 39.75 31.02 -5.57
N ASP A 505 39.33 30.60 -6.78
CA ASP A 505 38.84 31.53 -7.84
C ASP A 505 37.36 31.20 -8.13
N PHE A 506 36.62 30.99 -7.04
CA PHE A 506 35.18 30.95 -7.05
C PHE A 506 34.69 32.39 -7.26
N TYR A 507 34.64 32.83 -8.51
CA TYR A 507 34.00 34.11 -8.84
C TYR A 507 32.52 33.85 -9.06
N LEU A 508 31.78 34.04 -7.98
CA LEU A 508 30.41 34.49 -8.02
C LEU A 508 30.41 35.75 -8.90
N ASP A 509 29.58 35.79 -9.95
CA ASP A 509 29.24 37.09 -10.54
C ASP A 509 28.57 37.97 -9.46
N ASP A 510 28.32 39.24 -9.75
CA ASP A 510 27.69 40.17 -8.78
C ASP A 510 26.32 39.68 -8.24
N GLU A 511 25.78 38.57 -8.78
CA GLU A 511 24.52 37.94 -8.41
C GLU A 511 24.66 36.54 -7.76
N ASN A 512 25.88 36.12 -7.38
CA ASN A 512 26.13 34.85 -6.68
C ASN A 512 25.77 33.56 -7.45
N ARG A 513 25.94 33.52 -8.77
CA ARG A 513 25.61 32.32 -9.58
C ARG A 513 26.84 31.50 -10.01
N PHE A 514 26.66 30.17 -10.12
CA PHE A 514 27.64 29.23 -10.67
C PHE A 514 27.39 29.03 -12.18
N ARG A 515 28.29 29.51 -13.05
CA ARG A 515 28.09 29.52 -14.51
C ARG A 515 28.86 28.40 -15.23
N ILE A 516 28.22 27.75 -16.19
CA ILE A 516 28.81 26.78 -17.13
C ILE A 516 28.59 27.24 -18.57
N ASN A 517 29.58 27.03 -19.42
CA ASN A 517 29.48 27.29 -20.85
C ASN A 517 29.13 26.00 -21.61
N LEU A 518 28.06 26.01 -22.39
CA LEU A 518 27.71 24.93 -23.33
C LEU A 518 28.25 25.22 -24.72
N LEU A 519 28.93 24.24 -25.32
CA LEU A 519 29.48 24.37 -26.67
C LEU A 519 28.44 24.10 -27.76
N ASN A 520 28.65 24.70 -28.92
CA ASN A 520 27.96 24.36 -30.15
C ASN A 520 28.33 22.92 -30.56
N GLY A 521 27.33 22.05 -30.74
CA GLY A 521 27.53 20.63 -31.07
C GLY A 521 28.24 20.36 -32.40
N ILE A 522 28.47 21.39 -33.23
CA ILE A 522 29.18 21.29 -34.52
C ILE A 522 30.57 21.93 -34.44
N SER A 523 30.73 22.95 -33.59
CA SER A 523 31.97 23.70 -33.43
C SER A 523 32.42 23.60 -31.99
N THR A 524 33.52 22.87 -31.75
CA THR A 524 34.12 22.79 -30.42
C THR A 524 34.64 24.14 -29.94
N TYR A 525 34.60 25.19 -30.78
CA TYR A 525 35.06 26.55 -30.52
C TYR A 525 34.08 27.69 -30.44
N GLU A 526 32.80 27.36 -30.32
CA GLU A 526 31.75 28.35 -30.15
C GLU A 526 30.91 27.99 -28.92
N VAL A 527 30.70 28.94 -28.00
CA VAL A 527 29.73 28.78 -26.91
C VAL A 527 28.34 29.04 -27.47
N ALA A 528 27.49 28.01 -27.44
CA ALA A 528 26.10 28.12 -27.90
C ALA A 528 25.19 28.71 -26.81
N GLU A 529 25.47 28.41 -25.54
CA GLU A 529 24.63 28.83 -24.42
C GLU A 529 25.43 28.94 -23.11
N TYR A 530 24.99 29.83 -22.22
CA TYR A 530 25.48 29.95 -20.84
C TYR A 530 24.41 29.42 -19.90
N ILE A 531 24.81 28.60 -18.93
CA ILE A 531 23.90 28.09 -17.91
C ILE A 531 24.35 28.55 -16.54
N ASP A 532 23.46 29.26 -15.86
CA ASP A 532 23.66 29.74 -14.51
C ASP A 532 22.90 28.87 -13.51
N PHE A 533 23.61 28.39 -12.52
CA PHE A 533 23.09 27.65 -11.38
C PHE A 533 23.06 28.55 -10.15
N LYS A 534 21.99 28.45 -9.38
CA LYS A 534 21.83 29.24 -8.17
C LYS A 534 22.69 28.70 -7.04
N GLU A 535 22.75 27.37 -6.91
CA GLU A 535 23.63 26.67 -6.00
C GLU A 535 24.54 25.71 -6.79
N PRO A 536 25.81 25.50 -6.39
CA PRO A 536 26.72 24.61 -7.12
C PRO A 536 26.22 23.17 -7.27
N GLU A 537 25.37 22.68 -6.36
CA GLU A 537 24.76 21.35 -6.48
C GLU A 537 23.68 21.23 -7.57
N ASP A 538 23.10 22.33 -8.06
CA ASP A 538 22.06 22.29 -9.09
C ASP A 538 22.62 21.76 -10.44
N ILE A 539 23.95 21.76 -10.59
CA ILE A 539 24.66 21.11 -11.69
C ILE A 539 24.36 19.60 -11.78
N LEU A 540 24.09 18.97 -10.63
CA LEU A 540 23.83 17.53 -10.55
C LEU A 540 22.52 17.23 -11.26
N ASP A 541 21.46 17.98 -10.95
CA ASP A 541 20.16 17.84 -11.59
C ASP A 541 20.25 18.13 -13.09
N PHE A 542 21.06 19.11 -13.51
CA PHE A 542 21.27 19.39 -14.93
C PHE A 542 21.90 18.20 -15.67
N PHE A 543 23.00 17.63 -15.17
CA PHE A 543 23.63 16.49 -15.82
C PHE A 543 22.86 15.18 -15.65
N GLU A 544 22.06 15.04 -14.60
CA GLU A 544 21.15 13.90 -14.41
C GLU A 544 19.99 13.92 -15.42
N ASN A 545 19.52 15.11 -15.83
CA ASN A 545 18.35 15.28 -16.68
C ASN A 545 18.67 15.54 -18.17
N GLU A 546 19.90 15.92 -18.53
CA GLU A 546 20.24 16.27 -19.92
C GLU A 546 20.38 15.03 -20.82
N SER A 547 19.24 14.65 -21.44
CA SER A 547 19.09 13.54 -22.40
C SER A 547 20.02 13.60 -23.64
N LYS A 548 20.68 14.73 -23.88
CA LYS A 548 21.63 14.95 -24.98
C LYS A 548 23.07 14.53 -24.67
N PHE A 549 23.38 14.06 -23.46
CA PHE A 549 24.58 13.24 -23.24
C PHE A 549 24.35 11.84 -23.80
N THR A 550 24.14 11.76 -25.12
CA THR A 550 24.24 10.51 -25.84
C THR A 550 25.72 10.16 -25.90
N SER A 551 26.17 9.36 -24.95
CA SER A 551 27.28 8.44 -25.18
C SER A 551 26.83 7.50 -26.31
N ASN A 552 26.96 7.95 -27.55
CA ASN A 552 26.72 7.13 -28.74
C ASN A 552 27.83 6.09 -28.95
N ASP A 553 28.64 5.80 -27.93
CA ASP A 553 29.74 4.86 -28.05
C ASP A 553 30.06 4.18 -26.70
N LYS A 554 29.07 3.52 -26.11
CA LYS A 554 29.22 2.68 -24.89
C LYS A 554 30.15 1.47 -25.07
N HIS A 555 30.86 1.38 -26.20
CA HIS A 555 31.70 0.23 -26.57
C HIS A 555 33.11 0.61 -27.05
N ALA A 556 33.52 1.88 -26.95
CA ALA A 556 34.89 2.28 -27.27
C ALA A 556 35.82 2.04 -26.08
N GLN A 557 36.58 0.94 -26.13
CA GLN A 557 37.63 0.59 -25.15
C GLN A 557 38.63 1.75 -24.94
N GLY A 558 38.87 2.15 -23.68
CA GLY A 558 40.02 2.99 -23.30
C GLY A 558 39.84 4.51 -23.30
N ARG A 559 38.62 5.06 -23.16
CA ARG A 559 38.44 6.51 -23.02
C ARG A 559 38.38 6.94 -21.55
N LEU A 560 39.30 7.84 -21.16
CA LEU A 560 39.35 8.43 -19.82
C LEU A 560 39.03 9.93 -19.80
N ALA A 561 38.86 10.62 -20.93
CA ALA A 561 38.71 12.08 -20.92
C ALA A 561 37.86 12.62 -22.07
N TRP A 562 36.95 13.54 -21.77
CA TRP A 562 36.45 14.51 -22.74
C TRP A 562 36.97 15.91 -22.37
N CYS A 563 37.79 16.49 -23.24
CA CYS A 563 38.22 17.87 -23.11
C CYS A 563 37.30 18.79 -23.90
N CYS A 564 36.55 19.64 -23.20
CA CYS A 564 36.15 20.93 -23.74
C CYS A 564 37.33 21.89 -23.47
N LEU A 565 37.67 22.79 -24.38
CA LEU A 565 38.71 23.81 -24.17
C LEU A 565 38.45 24.93 -25.16
N LEU A 566 38.22 26.17 -24.71
CA LEU A 566 38.10 27.29 -25.64
C LEU A 566 38.80 28.60 -25.38
N LEU A 567 39.40 29.08 -26.47
CA LEU A 567 40.01 30.39 -26.67
C LEU A 567 39.04 31.26 -27.48
N SER A 568 38.79 32.48 -27.02
CA SER A 568 38.45 33.63 -27.87
C SER A 568 39.74 34.48 -27.99
N ASP A 569 40.08 35.15 -29.09
CA ASP A 569 39.29 36.04 -29.93
C ASP A 569 39.79 36.02 -31.39
N ARG A 570 38.95 36.47 -32.32
CA ARG A 570 39.40 36.84 -33.67
C ARG A 570 40.18 38.14 -33.62
N ASN A 571 41.34 38.17 -34.27
CA ASN A 571 41.69 39.27 -35.18
C ASN A 571 42.61 38.77 -36.29
N GLU A 572 42.30 39.21 -37.50
CA GLU A 572 43.07 38.96 -38.70
C GLU A 572 44.45 39.66 -38.62
N VAL A 573 45.40 39.10 -39.38
CA VAL A 573 46.70 39.62 -39.81
C VAL A 573 47.95 39.06 -39.10
N ASP A 574 48.71 38.35 -39.94
CA ASP A 574 50.09 37.88 -39.90
C ASP A 574 50.54 36.76 -38.95
N GLY A 575 50.90 35.66 -39.61
CA GLY A 575 51.44 34.45 -39.02
C GLY A 575 52.79 34.67 -38.35
N LYS A 576 52.85 34.32 -37.08
CA LYS A 576 53.93 33.57 -36.43
C LYS A 576 53.39 32.98 -35.13
N LYS A 577 53.59 31.67 -34.95
CA LYS A 577 53.22 30.90 -33.77
C LYS A 577 53.85 31.52 -32.52
N PHE A 578 53.02 31.83 -31.53
CA PHE A 578 53.32 32.17 -30.14
C PHE A 578 53.49 33.67 -29.80
N GLY A 579 52.40 34.23 -29.27
CA GLY A 579 52.38 35.29 -28.26
C GLY A 579 50.92 35.62 -27.93
N ALA A 580 50.49 36.10 -26.77
CA ALA A 580 51.01 36.00 -25.39
C ALA A 580 49.87 36.27 -24.38
N ASN A 581 48.59 36.39 -24.80
CA ASN A 581 47.61 37.19 -24.05
C ASN A 581 46.18 36.65 -23.92
N ASN A 582 45.89 35.36 -24.12
CA ASN A 582 44.50 34.87 -24.01
C ASN A 582 44.36 33.78 -22.94
N ASN A 583 44.16 34.25 -21.70
CA ASN A 583 43.66 33.51 -20.55
C ASN A 583 42.30 34.12 -20.14
N HIS A 584 41.39 33.29 -19.61
CA HIS A 584 40.13 33.56 -18.87
C HIS A 584 38.81 33.17 -19.56
N GLY A 585 38.20 32.07 -19.09
CA GLY A 585 36.85 31.61 -19.40
C GLY A 585 36.66 30.14 -19.03
N TYR A 586 35.96 29.84 -17.92
CA TYR A 586 35.92 28.52 -17.29
C TYR A 586 35.55 27.39 -18.26
N THR A 587 36.34 26.32 -18.21
CA THR A 587 36.08 25.09 -18.93
C THR A 587 36.24 23.90 -17.98
N CYS A 588 35.39 22.87 -18.07
CA CYS A 588 35.52 21.68 -17.23
C CYS A 588 35.95 20.45 -18.03
N LEU A 589 36.76 19.58 -17.40
CA LEU A 589 37.05 18.24 -17.89
C LEU A 589 36.16 17.25 -17.14
N MET A 590 35.43 16.44 -17.90
CA MET A 590 34.63 15.35 -17.34
C MET A 590 35.37 14.03 -17.55
N PHE A 591 35.58 13.32 -16.45
CA PHE A 591 36.08 11.95 -16.46
C PHE A 591 34.91 11.02 -16.16
N ASP A 592 34.67 10.08 -17.06
CA ASP A 592 33.83 8.93 -16.80
C ASP A 592 34.77 7.76 -16.49
N LYS A 593 34.49 7.01 -15.44
CA LYS A 593 35.29 5.83 -15.10
C LYS A 593 34.70 4.65 -15.87
N ASP A 594 35.37 4.23 -16.93
CA ASP A 594 35.12 2.90 -17.51
C ASP A 594 36.00 1.87 -16.79
N SER A 595 35.44 0.69 -16.51
CA SER A 595 36.04 -0.35 -15.68
C SER A 595 37.44 -0.74 -16.16
N SER A 596 38.49 -0.43 -15.39
CA SER A 596 39.83 -0.93 -15.66
C SER A 596 39.92 -2.42 -15.32
N GLU A 597 40.56 -3.21 -16.17
CA GLU A 597 40.80 -4.67 -16.01
C GLU A 597 41.59 -5.05 -14.73
N THR A 598 41.98 -4.08 -13.90
CA THR A 598 42.75 -4.27 -12.67
C THR A 598 41.90 -4.73 -11.48
N GLY A 599 40.57 -4.80 -11.61
CA GLY A 599 39.68 -5.45 -10.63
C GLY A 599 39.53 -4.76 -9.27
N GLU A 600 40.08 -3.57 -9.07
CA GLU A 600 39.85 -2.76 -7.87
C GLU A 600 39.07 -1.50 -8.20
N ASP A 601 37.81 -1.42 -7.75
CA ASP A 601 37.04 -0.20 -7.80
C ASP A 601 37.61 0.82 -6.82
N LEU A 602 38.25 1.87 -7.34
CA LEU A 602 38.60 3.05 -6.55
C LEU A 602 37.34 3.57 -5.82
N SER A 603 37.39 3.63 -4.49
CA SER A 603 36.32 4.27 -3.73
C SER A 603 36.33 5.77 -3.97
N PHE A 604 35.20 6.43 -3.67
CA PHE A 604 35.13 7.90 -3.68
C PHE A 604 36.29 8.54 -2.90
N LEU A 605 36.65 7.97 -1.75
CA LEU A 605 37.72 8.48 -0.89
C LEU A 605 39.11 8.30 -1.52
N ASP A 606 39.33 7.20 -2.22
CA ASP A 606 40.61 6.93 -2.89
C ASP A 606 40.81 7.89 -4.07
N CYS A 607 39.77 8.07 -4.87
CA CYS A 607 39.77 9.02 -5.98
C CYS A 607 39.94 10.46 -5.46
N ALA A 608 39.19 10.85 -4.43
CA ALA A 608 39.31 12.18 -3.85
C ALA A 608 40.69 12.43 -3.23
N SER A 609 41.26 11.43 -2.55
CA SER A 609 42.62 11.47 -2.02
C SER A 609 43.66 11.64 -3.13
N TRP A 610 43.49 10.95 -4.26
CA TRP A 610 44.36 11.08 -5.42
C TRP A 610 44.38 12.51 -5.98
N PHE A 611 43.21 13.10 -6.25
CA PHE A 611 43.14 14.47 -6.79
C PHE A 611 43.66 15.51 -5.79
N ARG A 612 43.37 15.35 -4.48
CA ARG A 612 43.93 16.21 -3.44
C ARG A 612 45.45 16.13 -3.38
N LYS A 613 46.06 14.95 -3.55
CA LYS A 613 47.53 14.78 -3.64
C LYS A 613 48.12 15.52 -4.84
N GLN A 614 47.41 15.61 -5.96
CA GLN A 614 47.84 16.39 -7.13
C GLN A 614 47.66 17.91 -6.94
N GLY A 615 47.06 18.36 -5.83
CA GLY A 615 46.74 19.77 -5.61
C GLY A 615 45.66 20.29 -6.56
N TRP A 616 44.91 19.39 -7.19
CA TRP A 616 43.84 19.75 -8.12
C TRP A 616 42.54 19.94 -7.36
N SER A 617 41.82 21.00 -7.70
CA SER A 617 40.49 21.23 -7.19
C SER A 617 39.49 20.59 -8.17
N PHE A 618 38.52 19.84 -7.66
CA PHE A 618 37.59 19.04 -8.48
C PHE A 618 36.23 18.90 -7.79
N PHE A 619 35.22 18.48 -8.54
CA PHE A 619 33.94 18.00 -8.01
C PHE A 619 33.76 16.57 -8.45
N MET A 620 33.20 15.72 -7.59
CA MET A 620 32.93 14.33 -7.94
C MET A 620 31.59 13.90 -7.36
N TYR A 621 30.81 13.17 -8.14
CA TYR A 621 29.55 12.60 -7.69
C TYR A 621 29.37 11.17 -8.20
N GLU A 622 28.70 10.34 -7.40
CA GLU A 622 28.38 8.96 -7.74
C GLU A 622 27.14 8.93 -8.63
N THR A 623 27.21 8.24 -9.76
CA THR A 623 26.09 8.12 -10.69
C THR A 623 25.16 6.97 -10.28
N TYR A 624 23.93 6.98 -10.79
CA TYR A 624 22.94 5.92 -10.52
C TYR A 624 23.30 4.55 -11.11
N SER A 625 24.38 4.43 -11.88
CA SER A 625 24.77 3.18 -12.57
C SER A 625 25.43 2.14 -11.66
N GLY A 626 25.51 2.38 -10.35
CA GLY A 626 25.99 1.41 -9.35
C GLY A 626 27.13 1.95 -8.49
N LYS A 627 27.41 1.26 -7.38
CA LYS A 627 28.47 1.62 -6.44
C LYS A 627 29.82 1.59 -7.14
N GLY A 628 30.57 2.70 -7.13
CA GLY A 628 31.89 2.78 -7.76
C GLY A 628 31.96 3.50 -9.11
N ASN A 629 30.81 3.95 -9.64
CA ASN A 629 30.73 4.78 -10.83
C ASN A 629 30.66 6.26 -10.43
N PHE A 630 31.69 7.02 -10.75
CA PHE A 630 31.77 8.43 -10.40
C PHE A 630 32.04 9.27 -11.64
N ARG A 631 31.41 10.44 -11.70
CA ARG A 631 31.80 11.50 -12.61
C ARG A 631 32.66 12.49 -11.87
N VAL A 632 33.85 12.76 -12.42
CA VAL A 632 34.75 13.80 -11.91
C VAL A 632 34.69 14.98 -12.85
N VAL A 633 34.46 16.16 -12.30
CA VAL A 633 34.44 17.43 -12.99
C VAL A 633 35.63 18.25 -12.49
N LEU A 634 36.64 18.44 -13.33
CA LEU A 634 37.75 19.35 -13.04
C LEU A 634 37.46 20.71 -13.66
N PRO A 635 37.25 21.78 -12.88
CA PRO A 635 37.28 23.12 -13.44
C PRO A 635 38.75 23.47 -13.76
N LEU A 636 39.00 23.80 -15.02
CA LEU A 636 40.32 24.16 -15.48
C LEU A 636 40.67 25.57 -14.96
N LYS A 637 41.54 25.63 -13.94
CA LYS A 637 42.29 26.86 -13.61
C LYS A 637 43.63 26.97 -14.35
N HIS A 638 44.17 25.84 -14.81
CA HIS A 638 45.47 25.77 -15.50
C HIS A 638 45.40 24.72 -16.60
N VAL A 639 45.77 25.10 -17.82
CA VAL A 639 45.96 24.17 -18.94
C VAL A 639 47.09 23.21 -18.57
N THR A 640 46.80 21.94 -18.34
CA THR A 640 47.83 20.90 -18.36
C THR A 640 48.37 20.82 -19.78
N ARG A 641 49.59 21.32 -20.00
CA ARG A 641 50.36 21.02 -21.22
C ARG A 641 50.59 19.50 -21.24
N ILE A 642 49.83 18.80 -22.08
CA ILE A 642 50.24 17.47 -22.52
C ILE A 642 51.37 17.72 -23.52
N SER A 643 52.62 17.49 -23.10
CA SER A 643 53.75 17.44 -24.01
C SER A 643 53.66 16.15 -24.82
N HIS A 644 53.10 16.24 -26.03
CA HIS A 644 53.47 15.32 -27.09
C HIS A 644 54.81 15.81 -27.67
N THR A 645 55.77 14.90 -27.81
CA THR A 645 57.06 15.13 -28.47
C THR A 645 56.95 15.92 -29.76
#